data_AF-A0A945RPY2-F1
#
_entry.id   AF-A0A945RPY2-F1
#
_cell.length_a   1.000
_cell.length_b   1.000
_cell.length_c   1.000
_cell.angle_alpha   90.00
_cell.angle_beta   90.00
_cell.angle_gamma   90.00
#
_symmetry.space_group_name_H-M   'P 1'
#
loop_
_entity.id
_entity.type
_entity.pdbx_description
1 polymer ?
#
loop_
_entity_poly.entity_id
_entity_poly.type
_entity_poly.pdbx_seq_one_letter_code
_entity_poly.pdbx_strand_id
1 'polypeptide(L)'
;MISVGTEVASLRPSVPSDPDSGILDKIQTYNSLASLYLGKAIRNPGLAARRVQSIAMNRVRRGLPNKTVQPRSSVNIGEVIWNIIGQGKLKVDGSSLHLITDKSQFGYQCVSQDFSIPKGHSPCLEISGEVEEGLMCVGLLSGKHGKWIDSFTLGQGSFDERFVYEAGGAEDATLVIANAGTGSSSSIRIAGVNVLMIPPDQEGLPHSEMNQQGWNVGYSLAGEVVAVGEGVSDLAIGDMVACAGAGSANHAEYVAVKRNLVCPIPKGCDPRWAATTTVGTIALQGVRRANIELGEKVGVIGLGLIGQMTVQILRAAGCRVIGLDIDATRVERALAQGMDGGTDDPDEFKRLVIDATCGHGLDKTLITASSKSSRVVNLSMEITRMKGCVVLVGDVKMDIERSAFYRKEINLLMSTSYGPGRYDREYEVNGIDYPYSYVRWTENRNMESFMELIATGRIDMEPLIDRVVSLEKVPETYKELVKGDKNLPLGVLIKYQDQTAVGESAISLRGHRKPKEGMVNFVLVGAGAFGTSMLVPQLQKRKDVFFLKGVVSSNATRGGNYARSQGIELLASDIKGVLDNSDVHLAVIATRHDKHAKQVAAAILAEKHVFVEKPLALSWDELDTVDTAYKEHEKPPLVMIGFNRRFAPALQLLKQIIEGRRSPLVINYRLNAGYIPADSWIQAAEGGGRNVGEACHMYDVFRFLAGAPVTSIQAQAINPQGTAYLRNDNFCATMGYEDGSIGNLVYTALGPKQGMSKEYIEVFVDGNAYIVDDFKSLVRAGDSAELWSGDVDKGHFEELSRFGESIVGDGEAPIPFDEIIETSAVALHVEDLLYGRG
;
A
#
# COMPACT_ATOMS: atom_id res chain seq x y z
N MET A 1 -20.77 9.05 -9.72
CA MET A 1 -21.96 9.05 -8.86
C MET A 1 -21.52 9.27 -7.41
N ILE A 2 -22.21 10.13 -6.67
CA ILE A 2 -22.08 10.26 -5.21
C ILE A 2 -23.27 9.54 -4.57
N SER A 3 -23.00 8.47 -3.83
CA SER A 3 -24.02 7.77 -3.02
C SER A 3 -24.04 8.34 -1.61
N VAL A 4 -25.18 8.84 -1.18
CA VAL A 4 -25.31 9.54 0.10
C VAL A 4 -25.98 8.62 1.12
N GLY A 5 -25.38 8.53 2.31
CA GLY A 5 -25.85 7.65 3.39
C GLY A 5 -25.25 6.23 3.37
N THR A 6 -24.48 5.86 2.35
CA THR A 6 -23.68 4.62 2.36
C THR A 6 -22.25 4.83 2.83
N GLU A 7 -21.73 6.06 2.88
CA GLU A 7 -20.29 6.28 3.08
C GLU A 7 -19.97 7.52 3.92
N VAL A 8 -19.47 7.27 5.13
CA VAL A 8 -18.02 7.42 5.30
C VAL A 8 -17.48 6.00 5.41
N ALA A 9 -17.47 5.26 4.29
CA ALA A 9 -16.50 4.19 4.15
C ALA A 9 -15.17 4.90 4.33
N SER A 10 -14.50 4.65 5.44
CA SER A 10 -13.28 5.34 5.78
C SER A 10 -12.34 5.19 4.59
N LEU A 11 -12.04 6.29 3.89
CA LEU A 11 -10.89 6.41 2.99
C LEU A 11 -9.55 6.31 3.78
N ARG A 12 -9.54 5.59 4.90
CA ARG A 12 -8.35 5.16 5.59
C ARG A 12 -7.99 3.77 5.08
N PRO A 13 -6.72 3.50 4.77
CA PRO A 13 -6.26 2.12 4.75
C PRO A 13 -6.48 1.53 6.14
N SER A 14 -7.35 0.53 6.28
CA SER A 14 -7.20 -0.47 7.34
C SER A 14 -6.11 -1.44 6.88
N VAL A 15 -5.17 -1.84 7.73
CA VAL A 15 -5.31 -2.70 8.92
C VAL A 15 -4.11 -2.43 9.85
N PRO A 16 -4.16 -2.61 11.20
CA PRO A 16 -5.11 -3.40 11.97
C PRO A 16 -5.88 -2.68 13.09
N SER A 17 -6.94 -3.36 13.52
CA SER A 17 -7.62 -3.19 14.81
C SER A 17 -6.63 -3.18 15.99
N ASP A 18 -6.67 -2.10 16.77
CA ASP A 18 -6.00 -1.94 18.06
C ASP A 18 -7.05 -1.86 19.20
N PRO A 19 -6.67 -1.71 20.47
CA PRO A 19 -6.66 -2.68 21.58
C PRO A 19 -7.85 -2.54 22.56
N ASP A 20 -8.94 -1.91 22.12
CA ASP A 20 -10.04 -1.43 22.96
C ASP A 20 -11.32 -2.27 22.87
N SER A 21 -11.17 -3.60 22.85
CA SER A 21 -12.29 -4.49 23.22
C SER A 21 -12.71 -4.19 24.67
N GLY A 22 -14.01 -3.96 24.89
CA GLY A 22 -14.58 -3.56 26.18
C GLY A 22 -14.25 -4.55 27.31
N ILE A 23 -14.28 -4.06 28.55
CA ILE A 23 -13.94 -4.81 29.76
C ILE A 23 -14.72 -6.13 29.88
N LEU A 24 -15.95 -6.20 29.37
CA LEU A 24 -16.79 -7.41 29.39
C LEU A 24 -16.39 -8.47 28.35
N ASP A 25 -15.93 -8.07 27.16
CA ASP A 25 -15.36 -9.00 26.14
C ASP A 25 -14.00 -9.53 26.58
N LYS A 26 -13.20 -8.70 27.27
CA LYS A 26 -11.95 -9.14 27.92
C LYS A 26 -12.26 -10.22 28.97
N ILE A 27 -13.32 -10.09 29.76
CA ILE A 27 -13.68 -11.07 30.82
C ILE A 27 -14.15 -12.42 30.24
N GLN A 28 -14.93 -12.44 29.16
CA GLN A 28 -15.30 -13.70 28.49
C GLN A 28 -14.10 -14.38 27.80
N THR A 29 -13.20 -13.59 27.21
CA THR A 29 -11.96 -14.08 26.60
C THR A 29 -10.99 -14.62 27.67
N TYR A 30 -10.89 -13.98 28.84
CA TYR A 30 -10.06 -14.43 29.96
C TYR A 30 -10.51 -15.77 30.55
N ASN A 31 -11.81 -16.04 30.65
CA ASN A 31 -12.32 -17.33 31.11
C ASN A 31 -12.02 -18.47 30.11
N SER A 32 -12.10 -18.19 28.81
CA SER A 32 -11.73 -19.17 27.77
C SER A 32 -10.21 -19.44 27.72
N LEU A 33 -9.39 -18.41 27.94
CA LEU A 33 -7.94 -18.52 28.03
C LEU A 33 -7.50 -19.22 29.32
N ALA A 34 -8.19 -19.00 30.45
CA ALA A 34 -7.88 -19.67 31.72
C ALA A 34 -8.02 -21.19 31.61
N SER A 35 -9.08 -21.70 30.98
CA SER A 35 -9.25 -23.14 30.73
C SER A 35 -8.22 -23.69 29.73
N LEU A 36 -7.88 -22.91 28.69
CA LEU A 36 -6.85 -23.27 27.71
C LEU A 36 -5.43 -23.29 28.31
N TYR A 37 -5.13 -22.36 29.22
CA TYR A 37 -3.86 -22.27 29.92
C TYR A 37 -3.73 -23.27 31.05
N LEU A 38 -4.82 -23.61 31.75
CA LEU A 38 -4.83 -24.71 32.73
C LEU A 38 -4.53 -26.04 32.04
N GLY A 39 -5.13 -26.29 30.86
CA GLY A 39 -4.84 -27.47 30.04
C GLY A 39 -3.41 -27.51 29.50
N LYS A 40 -2.82 -26.36 29.13
CA LYS A 40 -1.42 -26.28 28.68
C LYS A 40 -0.40 -26.31 29.85
N ALA A 41 -0.75 -25.79 31.02
CA ALA A 41 0.10 -25.80 32.21
C ALA A 41 0.25 -27.20 32.82
N ILE A 42 -0.80 -28.03 32.75
CA ILE A 42 -0.75 -29.45 33.14
C ILE A 42 0.15 -30.25 32.19
N ARG A 43 0.23 -29.88 30.90
CA ARG A 43 1.03 -30.58 29.88
C ARG A 43 2.50 -30.12 29.79
N ASN A 44 2.84 -28.91 30.26
CA ASN A 44 4.22 -28.40 30.22
C ASN A 44 4.51 -27.46 31.43
N PRO A 45 4.85 -28.03 32.60
CA PRO A 45 5.06 -27.28 33.83
C PRO A 45 6.24 -26.29 33.76
N GLY A 46 7.27 -26.56 32.93
CA GLY A 46 8.41 -25.65 32.74
C GLY A 46 8.07 -24.38 31.95
N LEU A 47 7.10 -24.44 31.03
CA LEU A 47 6.58 -23.26 30.33
C LEU A 47 5.66 -22.44 31.25
N ALA A 48 4.89 -23.12 32.11
CA ALA A 48 4.04 -22.48 33.10
C ALA A 48 4.86 -21.71 34.15
N ALA A 49 5.94 -22.31 34.68
CA ALA A 49 6.83 -21.67 35.66
C ALA A 49 7.48 -20.40 35.10
N ARG A 50 7.99 -20.43 33.86
CA ARG A 50 8.57 -19.25 33.18
C ARG A 50 7.54 -18.14 32.96
N ARG A 51 6.30 -18.48 32.63
CA ARG A 51 5.21 -17.51 32.49
C ARG A 51 4.78 -16.91 33.82
N VAL A 52 4.66 -17.71 34.87
CA VAL A 52 4.34 -17.22 36.22
C VAL A 52 5.45 -16.29 36.72
N GLN A 53 6.72 -16.62 36.47
CA GLN A 53 7.86 -15.76 36.78
C GLN A 53 7.80 -14.42 36.00
N SER A 54 7.46 -14.45 34.71
CA SER A 54 7.28 -13.25 33.87
C SER A 54 6.11 -12.38 34.35
N ILE A 55 4.98 -12.99 34.74
CA ILE A 55 3.81 -12.29 35.28
C ILE A 55 4.14 -11.68 36.66
N ALA A 56 4.86 -12.41 37.51
CA ALA A 56 5.33 -11.92 38.80
C ALA A 56 6.28 -10.72 38.63
N MET A 57 7.26 -10.81 37.73
CA MET A 57 8.16 -9.69 37.42
C MET A 57 7.42 -8.48 36.84
N ASN A 58 6.42 -8.69 35.98
CA ASN A 58 5.61 -7.61 35.41
C ASN A 58 4.65 -6.98 36.43
N ARG A 59 4.13 -7.73 37.40
CA ARG A 59 3.35 -7.19 38.53
C ARG A 59 4.24 -6.41 39.50
N VAL A 60 5.45 -6.89 39.79
CA VAL A 60 6.44 -6.14 40.58
C VAL A 60 6.80 -4.84 39.86
N ARG A 61 6.99 -4.85 38.53
CA ARG A 61 7.23 -3.62 37.73
C ARG A 61 6.05 -2.64 37.73
N ARG A 62 4.80 -3.13 37.75
CA ARG A 62 3.59 -2.28 37.80
C ARG A 62 3.25 -1.76 39.20
N GLY A 63 3.77 -2.39 40.25
CA GLY A 63 3.63 -1.94 41.64
C GLY A 63 4.73 -0.96 42.07
N LEU A 64 5.76 -0.75 41.23
CA LEU A 64 6.68 0.37 41.39
C LEU A 64 5.94 1.64 40.93
N PRO A 65 5.99 2.74 41.71
CA PRO A 65 5.42 4.00 41.27
C PRO A 65 6.00 4.36 39.90
N ASN A 66 5.15 4.87 38.99
CA ASN A 66 5.64 5.50 37.76
C ASN A 66 6.78 6.42 38.17
N LYS A 67 7.98 6.18 37.66
CA LYS A 67 9.08 7.14 37.83
C LYS A 67 8.56 8.43 37.21
N THR A 68 8.22 9.39 38.06
CA THR A 68 8.11 10.78 37.66
C THR A 68 9.49 11.13 37.13
N VAL A 69 9.67 11.09 35.81
CA VAL A 69 10.92 11.55 35.19
C VAL A 69 10.88 13.05 35.35
N GLN A 70 11.57 13.56 36.37
CA GLN A 70 11.78 14.99 36.48
C GLN A 70 12.64 15.44 35.29
N PRO A 71 12.28 16.55 34.62
CA PRO A 71 13.11 17.14 33.57
C PRO A 71 14.54 17.29 34.11
N ARG A 72 15.52 16.74 33.38
CA ARG A 72 16.93 16.83 33.81
C ARG A 72 17.54 18.21 33.53
N SER A 73 17.03 18.88 32.50
CA SER A 73 17.40 20.24 32.10
C SER A 73 16.38 20.77 31.07
N SER A 74 16.19 22.09 31.03
CA SER A 74 15.42 22.79 30.00
C SER A 74 16.34 23.67 29.15
N VAL A 75 16.14 23.69 27.82
CA VAL A 75 16.87 24.60 26.93
C VAL A 75 15.96 25.20 25.85
N ASN A 76 16.21 26.46 25.49
CA ASN A 76 15.38 27.22 24.56
C ASN A 76 15.97 27.21 23.15
N ILE A 77 15.12 26.97 22.14
CA ILE A 77 15.43 27.18 20.72
C ILE A 77 14.24 27.83 20.05
N GLY A 78 14.47 29.02 19.50
CA GLY A 78 13.37 29.90 19.10
C GLY A 78 12.48 30.18 20.31
N GLU A 79 11.17 30.01 20.14
CA GLU A 79 10.16 30.17 21.19
C GLU A 79 9.82 28.85 21.93
N VAL A 80 10.47 27.75 21.55
CA VAL A 80 10.20 26.41 22.10
C VAL A 80 11.22 26.05 23.19
N ILE A 81 10.72 25.70 24.37
CA ILE A 81 11.45 25.24 25.55
C ILE A 81 11.45 23.70 25.54
N TRP A 82 12.63 23.12 25.37
CA TRP A 82 12.84 21.68 25.29
C TRP A 82 13.25 21.10 26.64
N ASN A 83 12.66 19.97 27.02
CA ASN A 83 12.94 19.22 28.25
C ASN A 83 13.46 17.82 27.91
N ILE A 84 14.59 17.42 28.50
CA ILE A 84 15.10 16.05 28.34
C ILE A 84 14.33 15.10 29.27
N ILE A 85 13.83 14.00 28.70
CA ILE A 85 13.13 12.93 29.42
C ILE A 85 13.88 11.60 29.31
N GLY A 86 14.62 11.37 28.21
CA GLY A 86 15.42 10.16 28.02
C GLY A 86 16.73 10.14 28.80
N GLN A 87 17.51 9.07 28.65
CA GLN A 87 18.91 9.02 29.08
C GLN A 87 19.88 9.63 28.05
N GLY A 88 19.36 10.12 26.94
CA GLY A 88 20.12 10.88 25.94
C GLY A 88 20.79 12.13 26.49
N LYS A 89 21.68 12.71 25.68
CA LYS A 89 22.39 13.96 25.96
C LYS A 89 21.84 15.06 25.06
N LEU A 90 21.55 16.22 25.65
CA LEU A 90 21.18 17.43 24.93
C LEU A 90 22.28 18.47 25.15
N LYS A 91 22.75 19.08 24.07
CA LYS A 91 23.69 20.19 24.08
C LYS A 91 23.10 21.32 23.23
N VAL A 92 23.38 22.56 23.59
CA VAL A 92 23.02 23.71 22.77
C VAL A 92 24.28 24.38 22.30
N ASP A 93 24.39 24.48 20.98
CA ASP A 93 25.51 25.06 20.26
C ASP A 93 24.99 26.28 19.50
N GLY A 94 25.14 27.47 20.11
CA GLY A 94 24.60 28.72 19.59
C GLY A 94 23.06 28.73 19.61
N SER A 95 22.44 28.85 18.43
CA SER A 95 20.98 28.78 18.24
C SER A 95 20.46 27.38 17.88
N SER A 96 21.31 26.35 17.92
CA SER A 96 20.97 24.99 17.48
C SER A 96 20.92 23.98 18.64
N LEU A 97 19.97 23.04 18.57
CA LEU A 97 19.86 21.89 19.48
C LEU A 97 20.77 20.82 18.95
N HIS A 98 21.46 20.12 19.82
CA HIS A 98 22.10 18.87 19.48
C HIS A 98 21.64 17.82 20.48
N LEU A 99 20.84 16.87 20.03
CA LEU A 99 20.29 15.78 20.83
C LEU A 99 20.87 14.44 20.36
N ILE A 100 21.57 13.77 21.27
CA ILE A 100 22.01 12.38 21.13
C ILE A 100 21.08 11.52 21.98
N THR A 101 20.32 10.64 21.36
CA THR A 101 19.35 9.80 22.06
C THR A 101 20.03 8.66 22.81
N ASP A 102 19.33 8.07 23.78
CA ASP A 102 19.68 6.72 24.24
C ASP A 102 19.21 5.65 23.23
N LYS A 103 19.48 4.38 23.53
CA LYS A 103 19.11 3.22 22.69
C LYS A 103 17.64 2.79 22.83
N SER A 104 16.81 3.53 23.58
CA SER A 104 15.41 3.17 23.77
C SER A 104 14.60 3.53 22.52
N GLN A 105 14.25 2.49 21.76
CA GLN A 105 13.43 2.62 20.57
C GLN A 105 12.03 3.13 20.94
N PHE A 106 11.61 4.21 20.29
CA PHE A 106 10.38 4.97 20.54
C PHE A 106 10.25 5.55 21.96
N GLY A 107 11.34 5.57 22.74
CA GLY A 107 11.37 6.30 24.00
C GLY A 107 11.50 7.80 23.75
N TYR A 108 10.63 8.62 24.37
CA TYR A 108 10.75 10.08 24.31
C TYR A 108 12.08 10.53 24.87
N GLN A 109 12.85 11.25 24.06
CA GLN A 109 14.17 11.74 24.42
C GLN A 109 14.08 13.20 24.85
N CYS A 110 13.33 13.97 24.08
CA CYS A 110 13.09 15.38 24.32
C CYS A 110 11.62 15.72 24.07
N VAL A 111 11.06 16.61 24.88
CA VAL A 111 9.69 17.12 24.69
C VAL A 111 9.67 18.63 24.88
N SER A 112 8.83 19.36 24.16
CA SER A 112 8.63 20.79 24.38
C SER A 112 7.82 21.07 25.65
N GLN A 113 7.60 22.36 25.96
CA GLN A 113 6.42 22.75 26.74
C GLN A 113 5.14 22.51 25.93
N ASP A 114 4.02 22.36 26.63
CA ASP A 114 2.71 22.28 26.01
C ASP A 114 2.38 23.65 25.41
N PHE A 115 1.86 23.65 24.19
CA PHE A 115 1.34 24.84 23.53
C PHE A 115 -0.15 24.65 23.25
N SER A 116 -0.93 25.72 23.42
CA SER A 116 -2.37 25.66 23.18
C SER A 116 -2.66 25.65 21.68
N ILE A 117 -3.59 24.80 21.26
CA ILE A 117 -4.15 24.78 19.91
C ILE A 117 -5.52 25.44 20.01
N PRO A 118 -5.68 26.69 19.53
CA PRO A 118 -6.98 27.33 19.52
C PRO A 118 -8.00 26.51 18.73
N LYS A 119 -9.26 26.51 19.16
CA LYS A 119 -10.31 25.73 18.52
C LYS A 119 -10.35 25.96 17.00
N GLY A 120 -10.30 24.87 16.22
CA GLY A 120 -10.33 24.90 14.76
C GLY A 120 -9.01 25.26 14.08
N HIS A 121 -7.95 25.61 14.82
CA HIS A 121 -6.63 25.84 14.25
C HIS A 121 -5.88 24.52 14.05
N SER A 122 -4.96 24.50 13.10
CA SER A 122 -4.04 23.39 12.89
C SER A 122 -2.63 23.81 13.29
N PRO A 123 -1.95 23.05 14.16
CA PRO A 123 -0.55 23.31 14.46
C PRO A 123 0.29 22.99 13.22
N CYS A 124 1.14 23.94 12.86
CA CYS A 124 2.09 23.84 11.76
C CYS A 124 3.50 23.87 12.35
N LEU A 125 4.22 22.77 12.18
CA LEU A 125 5.61 22.65 12.60
C LEU A 125 6.51 22.97 11.43
N GLU A 126 7.24 24.07 11.53
CA GLU A 126 8.39 24.36 10.67
C GLU A 126 9.64 23.94 11.43
N ILE A 127 10.36 22.95 10.91
CA ILE A 127 11.54 22.40 11.57
C ILE A 127 12.67 22.18 10.56
N SER A 128 13.84 22.67 10.91
CA SER A 128 15.04 22.54 10.09
C SER A 128 16.24 22.09 10.92
N GLY A 129 17.14 21.36 10.28
CA GLY A 129 18.28 20.76 10.95
C GLY A 129 18.93 19.67 10.12
N GLU A 130 19.61 18.78 10.82
CA GLU A 130 20.31 17.64 10.26
C GLU A 130 20.22 16.47 11.23
N VAL A 131 19.75 15.32 10.77
CA VAL A 131 19.95 14.07 11.49
C VAL A 131 21.37 13.63 11.17
N GLU A 132 22.28 13.77 12.12
CA GLU A 132 23.69 13.48 11.94
C GLU A 132 23.93 11.96 11.88
N GLU A 133 23.16 11.19 12.68
CA GLU A 133 23.30 9.74 12.79
C GLU A 133 21.94 9.09 13.16
N GLY A 134 21.59 7.97 12.53
CA GLY A 134 20.41 7.17 12.87
C GLY A 134 19.08 7.69 12.30
N LEU A 135 17.99 7.38 13.02
CA LEU A 135 16.61 7.67 12.65
C LEU A 135 15.90 8.35 13.80
N MET A 136 15.27 9.48 13.53
CA MET A 136 14.63 10.31 14.54
C MET A 136 13.14 10.46 14.24
N CYS A 137 12.31 10.22 15.22
CA CYS A 137 10.89 10.52 15.12
C CYS A 137 10.62 11.87 15.77
N VAL A 138 9.94 12.74 15.05
CA VAL A 138 9.46 14.02 15.56
C VAL A 138 7.95 14.04 15.36
N GLY A 139 7.20 14.52 16.35
CA GLY A 139 5.76 14.65 16.19
C GLY A 139 5.09 15.28 17.39
N LEU A 140 3.75 15.27 17.39
CA LEU A 140 2.94 15.95 18.39
C LEU A 140 2.15 14.94 19.22
N LEU A 141 2.13 15.15 20.53
CA LEU A 141 1.19 14.53 21.45
C LEU A 141 0.12 15.55 21.86
N SER A 142 -1.10 15.11 22.13
CA SER A 142 -2.10 15.94 22.83
C SER A 142 -1.66 16.09 24.29
N GLY A 143 -1.11 17.25 24.64
CA GLY A 143 -0.42 17.48 25.91
C GLY A 143 0.76 16.54 26.18
N LYS A 144 1.43 16.71 27.33
CA LYS A 144 2.74 16.08 27.62
C LYS A 144 2.76 14.54 27.63
N HIS A 145 1.62 13.90 27.84
CA HIS A 145 1.48 12.44 27.97
C HIS A 145 0.25 11.87 27.26
N GLY A 146 -0.41 12.64 26.38
CA GLY A 146 -1.59 12.16 25.70
C GLY A 146 -1.29 11.35 24.44
N LYS A 147 -2.33 11.17 23.63
CA LYS A 147 -2.25 10.39 22.39
C LYS A 147 -1.43 11.16 21.35
N TRP A 148 -0.73 10.44 20.49
CA TRP A 148 -0.16 11.02 19.29
C TRP A 148 -1.25 11.69 18.45
N ILE A 149 -0.98 12.94 18.08
CA ILE A 149 -1.72 13.64 17.04
C ILE A 149 -1.19 13.12 15.70
N ASP A 150 0.12 13.24 15.48
CA ASP A 150 0.82 12.65 14.34
C ASP A 150 2.34 12.68 14.56
N SER A 151 3.10 12.03 13.68
CA SER A 151 4.56 11.99 13.72
C SER A 151 5.16 11.68 12.35
N PHE A 152 6.39 12.12 12.15
CA PHE A 152 7.18 11.84 10.96
C PHE A 152 8.57 11.34 11.39
N THR A 153 9.17 10.51 10.54
CA THR A 153 10.51 9.98 10.79
C THR A 153 11.48 10.66 9.85
N LEU A 154 12.49 11.29 10.43
CA LEU A 154 13.63 11.88 9.75
C LEU A 154 14.77 10.85 9.70
N GLY A 155 15.23 10.55 8.49
CA GLY A 155 16.48 9.81 8.28
C GLY A 155 17.69 10.74 8.28
N GLN A 156 18.87 10.13 8.30
CA GLN A 156 20.15 10.85 8.25
C GLN A 156 20.23 11.83 7.05
N GLY A 157 20.67 13.06 7.31
CA GLY A 157 20.79 14.15 6.34
C GLY A 157 20.13 15.45 6.80
N SER A 158 20.33 16.51 6.01
CA SER A 158 19.70 17.81 6.26
C SER A 158 18.22 17.81 5.89
N PHE A 159 17.42 18.49 6.70
CA PHE A 159 15.99 18.63 6.53
C PHE A 159 15.56 20.08 6.77
N ASP A 160 14.55 20.51 6.03
CA ASP A 160 13.89 21.81 6.15
C ASP A 160 12.42 21.58 5.77
N GLU A 161 11.63 21.27 6.79
CA GLU A 161 10.31 20.67 6.63
C GLU A 161 9.23 21.54 7.24
N ARG A 162 8.05 21.51 6.62
CA ARG A 162 6.85 22.18 7.10
C ARG A 162 5.70 21.19 7.13
N PHE A 163 5.28 20.82 8.34
CA PHE A 163 4.19 19.86 8.56
C PHE A 163 2.96 20.57 9.08
N VAL A 164 1.79 20.25 8.52
CA VAL A 164 0.50 20.74 9.02
C VAL A 164 -0.29 19.57 9.60
N TYR A 165 -0.51 19.59 10.91
CA TYR A 165 -1.18 18.48 11.61
C TYR A 165 -2.67 18.73 11.78
N GLU A 166 -3.45 17.68 11.62
CA GLU A 166 -4.85 17.67 12.06
C GLU A 166 -4.90 17.46 13.58
N ALA A 167 -5.21 18.52 14.33
CA ALA A 167 -5.24 18.48 15.79
C ALA A 167 -6.21 17.44 16.38
N GLY A 168 -7.18 16.93 15.61
CA GLY A 168 -8.08 15.86 16.04
C GLY A 168 -8.93 16.21 17.27
N GLY A 169 -9.12 17.50 17.55
CA GLY A 169 -9.82 18.00 18.75
C GLY A 169 -8.91 18.22 19.97
N ALA A 170 -7.60 18.07 19.85
CA ALA A 170 -6.66 18.44 20.89
C ALA A 170 -6.68 19.97 21.12
N GLU A 171 -6.82 20.39 22.38
CA GLU A 171 -6.78 21.81 22.79
C GLU A 171 -5.35 22.27 23.14
N ASP A 172 -4.45 21.31 23.28
CA ASP A 172 -3.04 21.49 23.53
C ASP A 172 -2.22 20.43 22.79
N ALA A 173 -0.96 20.74 22.52
CA ALA A 173 -0.01 19.74 22.07
C ALA A 173 1.39 19.96 22.61
N THR A 174 2.15 18.88 22.60
CA THR A 174 3.55 18.84 22.98
C THR A 174 4.33 18.25 21.84
N LEU A 175 5.34 18.98 21.37
CA LEU A 175 6.28 18.49 20.39
C LEU A 175 7.23 17.50 21.07
N VAL A 176 7.39 16.33 20.48
CA VAL A 176 8.24 15.26 21.01
C VAL A 176 9.25 14.83 19.97
N ILE A 177 10.45 14.51 20.46
CA ILE A 177 11.51 13.88 19.70
C ILE A 177 11.79 12.53 20.36
N ALA A 178 11.69 11.46 19.57
CA ALA A 178 11.94 10.08 20.00
C ALA A 178 13.01 9.44 19.10
N ASN A 179 13.74 8.48 19.66
CA ASN A 179 14.62 7.65 18.86
C ASN A 179 13.79 6.66 18.03
N ALA A 180 13.92 6.68 16.70
CA ALA A 180 13.27 5.71 15.82
C ALA A 180 14.23 4.60 15.33
N GLY A 181 15.51 4.68 15.69
CA GLY A 181 16.53 3.69 15.38
C GLY A 181 16.37 2.38 16.15
N THR A 182 16.74 1.27 15.51
CA THR A 182 16.65 -0.08 16.08
C THR A 182 17.88 -0.42 16.93
N GLY A 183 17.84 -0.11 18.23
CA GLY A 183 18.86 -0.54 19.19
C GLY A 183 20.18 0.24 19.18
N SER A 184 20.28 1.27 18.34
CA SER A 184 21.35 2.27 18.30
C SER A 184 20.88 3.61 18.88
N SER A 185 21.81 4.47 19.31
CA SER A 185 21.53 5.88 19.59
C SER A 185 21.49 6.64 18.27
N SER A 186 20.62 7.65 18.18
CA SER A 186 20.54 8.57 17.04
C SER A 186 21.00 9.96 17.47
N SER A 187 21.54 10.75 16.55
CA SER A 187 21.94 12.14 16.77
C SER A 187 21.18 13.07 15.83
N ILE A 188 20.60 14.13 16.37
CA ILE A 188 19.96 15.20 15.59
C ILE A 188 20.48 16.55 16.02
N ARG A 189 20.82 17.37 15.03
CA ARG A 189 21.00 18.80 15.17
C ARG A 189 19.76 19.52 14.67
N ILE A 190 19.15 20.35 15.49
CA ILE A 190 17.98 21.14 15.11
C ILE A 190 18.41 22.60 15.04
N ALA A 191 18.40 23.16 13.83
CA ALA A 191 18.80 24.54 13.56
C ALA A 191 17.66 25.53 13.82
N GLY A 192 16.41 25.11 13.64
CA GLY A 192 15.24 25.93 13.90
C GLY A 192 13.99 25.10 14.13
N VAL A 193 13.15 25.52 15.08
CA VAL A 193 11.81 24.97 15.33
C VAL A 193 10.88 26.15 15.50
N ASN A 194 9.80 26.17 14.74
CA ASN A 194 8.71 27.10 14.90
C ASN A 194 7.39 26.34 14.87
N VAL A 195 6.51 26.65 15.83
CA VAL A 195 5.17 26.08 15.90
C VAL A 195 4.19 27.21 15.64
N LEU A 196 3.64 27.25 14.43
CA LEU A 196 2.64 28.21 14.01
C LEU A 196 1.24 27.63 14.23
N MET A 197 0.29 28.49 14.61
CA MET A 197 -1.13 28.12 14.60
C MET A 197 -1.74 28.63 13.32
N ILE A 198 -2.08 27.71 12.41
CA ILE A 198 -2.77 28.09 11.20
C ILE A 198 -4.25 28.25 11.54
N PRO A 199 -4.84 29.44 11.30
CA PRO A 199 -6.27 29.62 11.52
C PRO A 199 -7.07 28.69 10.61
N PRO A 200 -8.30 28.33 11.01
CA PRO A 200 -9.18 27.63 10.10
C PRO A 200 -9.33 28.42 8.80
N ASP A 201 -9.61 27.72 7.71
CA ASP A 201 -9.89 28.36 6.44
C ASP A 201 -11.13 29.28 6.51
N GLN A 202 -11.46 29.92 5.38
CA GLN A 202 -12.63 30.82 5.29
C GLN A 202 -13.96 30.13 5.66
N GLU A 203 -13.98 28.81 5.79
CA GLU A 203 -15.14 28.00 6.11
C GLU A 203 -15.11 27.41 7.52
N GLY A 204 -14.08 27.73 8.32
CA GLY A 204 -13.96 27.26 9.69
C GLY A 204 -13.32 25.87 9.82
N LEU A 205 -12.77 25.30 8.74
CA LEU A 205 -12.15 23.97 8.76
C LEU A 205 -10.64 24.04 9.08
N PRO A 206 -10.12 23.09 9.88
CA PRO A 206 -8.68 22.99 10.12
C PRO A 206 -7.91 22.73 8.81
N HIS A 207 -6.75 23.36 8.64
CA HIS A 207 -5.86 23.01 7.54
C HIS A 207 -5.28 21.61 7.71
N SER A 208 -5.16 20.85 6.63
CA SER A 208 -4.40 19.60 6.57
C SER A 208 -3.60 19.51 5.28
N GLU A 209 -2.50 18.76 5.29
CA GLU A 209 -1.75 18.45 4.06
C GLU A 209 -2.64 17.78 3.01
N MET A 210 -3.61 16.96 3.45
CA MET A 210 -4.57 16.30 2.57
C MET A 210 -5.50 17.28 1.85
N ASN A 211 -5.83 18.43 2.47
CA ASN A 211 -6.65 19.47 1.85
C ASN A 211 -5.93 20.19 0.69
N GLN A 212 -4.59 20.20 0.67
CA GLN A 212 -3.79 20.76 -0.42
C GLN A 212 -3.50 19.77 -1.55
N GLN A 213 -3.41 18.47 -1.24
CA GLN A 213 -3.01 17.43 -2.20
C GLN A 213 -4.18 16.83 -3.01
N GLY A 214 -5.41 16.96 -2.52
CA GLY A 214 -6.64 16.45 -3.15
C GLY A 214 -6.89 14.97 -2.89
N TRP A 215 -8.17 14.59 -2.75
CA TRP A 215 -8.61 13.20 -2.57
C TRP A 215 -9.05 12.60 -3.90
N ASN A 216 -8.63 11.37 -4.21
CA ASN A 216 -9.23 10.62 -5.30
C ASN A 216 -10.53 9.98 -4.78
N VAL A 217 -11.64 10.65 -5.09
CA VAL A 217 -12.99 10.23 -4.70
C VAL A 217 -13.69 9.55 -5.87
N GLY A 218 -14.65 8.68 -5.56
CA GLY A 218 -15.48 7.99 -6.56
C GLY A 218 -15.01 6.57 -6.92
N TYR A 219 -15.97 5.77 -7.35
CA TYR A 219 -15.77 4.36 -7.76
C TYR A 219 -16.83 3.88 -8.77
N SER A 220 -17.68 4.79 -9.25
CA SER A 220 -18.86 4.50 -10.08
C SER A 220 -19.11 5.63 -11.06
N LEU A 221 -18.97 5.35 -12.35
CA LEU A 221 -19.12 6.33 -13.44
C LEU A 221 -19.65 5.68 -14.71
N ALA A 222 -20.02 6.53 -15.67
CA ALA A 222 -20.32 6.16 -17.04
C ALA A 222 -19.67 7.16 -17.98
N GLY A 223 -19.29 6.72 -19.18
CA GLY A 223 -18.62 7.55 -20.17
C GLY A 223 -18.46 6.84 -21.50
N GLU A 224 -17.75 7.49 -22.41
CA GLU A 224 -17.42 6.97 -23.73
C GLU A 224 -16.01 6.34 -23.71
N VAL A 225 -15.85 5.22 -24.41
CA VAL A 225 -14.53 4.61 -24.65
C VAL A 225 -13.76 5.47 -25.65
N VAL A 226 -12.67 6.09 -25.20
CA VAL A 226 -11.79 6.92 -26.05
C VAL A 226 -10.53 6.18 -26.52
N ALA A 227 -10.17 5.10 -25.83
CA ALA A 227 -9.03 4.24 -26.16
C ALA A 227 -9.25 2.83 -25.61
N VAL A 228 -8.67 1.83 -26.28
CA VAL A 228 -8.80 0.41 -25.92
C VAL A 228 -7.41 -0.18 -25.70
N GLY A 229 -7.25 -0.93 -24.61
CA GLY A 229 -5.98 -1.59 -24.28
C GLY A 229 -5.71 -2.83 -25.13
N GLU A 230 -4.44 -3.25 -25.19
CA GLU A 230 -4.04 -4.49 -25.86
C GLU A 230 -4.81 -5.70 -25.30
N GLY A 231 -5.29 -6.58 -26.18
CA GLY A 231 -6.05 -7.78 -25.82
C GLY A 231 -7.55 -7.57 -25.60
N VAL A 232 -8.03 -6.34 -25.51
CA VAL A 232 -9.47 -6.05 -25.47
C VAL A 232 -10.02 -6.04 -26.89
N SER A 233 -10.98 -6.93 -27.17
CA SER A 233 -11.50 -7.18 -28.53
C SER A 233 -13.02 -7.01 -28.66
N ASP A 234 -13.69 -6.71 -27.55
CA ASP A 234 -15.15 -6.67 -27.43
C ASP A 234 -15.69 -5.28 -27.06
N LEU A 235 -14.82 -4.28 -26.97
CA LEU A 235 -15.15 -2.87 -26.85
C LEU A 235 -14.47 -2.09 -27.98
N ALA A 236 -15.13 -1.05 -28.48
CA ALA A 236 -14.63 -0.16 -29.51
C ALA A 236 -14.63 1.31 -29.04
N ILE A 237 -13.79 2.13 -29.66
CA ILE A 237 -13.83 3.59 -29.47
C ILE A 237 -15.22 4.10 -29.86
N GLY A 238 -15.81 4.94 -29.01
CA GLY A 238 -17.18 5.44 -29.15
C GLY A 238 -18.24 4.64 -28.39
N ASP A 239 -17.91 3.47 -27.85
CA ASP A 239 -18.85 2.71 -27.04
C ASP A 239 -19.16 3.43 -25.73
N MET A 240 -20.45 3.49 -25.38
CA MET A 240 -20.91 4.01 -24.10
C MET A 240 -20.85 2.91 -23.05
N VAL A 241 -20.15 3.15 -21.94
CA VAL A 241 -19.86 2.14 -20.91
C VAL A 241 -20.14 2.64 -19.49
N ALA A 242 -20.50 1.71 -18.61
CA ALA A 242 -20.47 1.86 -17.16
C ALA A 242 -19.18 1.27 -16.61
N CYS A 243 -18.57 1.95 -15.64
CA CYS A 243 -17.29 1.55 -15.06
C CYS A 243 -17.35 1.46 -13.54
N ALA A 244 -16.65 0.47 -12.99
CA ALA A 244 -16.54 0.19 -11.56
C ALA A 244 -15.08 0.19 -11.07
N GLY A 245 -14.92 0.23 -9.75
CA GLY A 245 -13.66 -0.02 -9.07
C GLY A 245 -13.06 1.21 -8.39
N ALA A 246 -12.93 1.15 -7.06
CA ALA A 246 -12.23 2.18 -6.30
C ALA A 246 -10.76 2.25 -6.74
N GLY A 247 -10.26 3.46 -6.99
CA GLY A 247 -8.91 3.66 -7.52
C GLY A 247 -8.78 3.50 -9.04
N SER A 248 -9.86 3.13 -9.75
CA SER A 248 -9.90 3.05 -11.21
C SER A 248 -11.02 3.93 -11.79
N ALA A 249 -12.26 3.73 -11.33
CA ALA A 249 -13.44 4.50 -11.72
C ALA A 249 -13.66 5.74 -10.82
N ASN A 250 -12.60 6.53 -10.63
CA ASN A 250 -12.63 7.74 -9.82
C ASN A 250 -13.30 8.91 -10.55
N HIS A 251 -13.64 9.96 -9.82
CA HIS A 251 -14.10 11.24 -10.37
C HIS A 251 -12.99 11.94 -11.17
N ALA A 252 -12.99 11.76 -12.49
CA ALA A 252 -12.07 12.38 -13.43
C ALA A 252 -12.69 12.50 -14.83
N GLU A 253 -12.17 13.43 -15.64
CA GLU A 253 -12.53 13.57 -17.07
C GLU A 253 -12.09 12.35 -17.88
N TYR A 254 -10.94 11.77 -17.51
CA TYR A 254 -10.41 10.54 -18.10
C TYR A 254 -10.05 9.54 -17.00
N VAL A 255 -10.40 8.27 -17.21
CA VAL A 255 -10.05 7.16 -16.34
C VAL A 255 -9.51 5.99 -17.15
N ALA A 256 -8.58 5.25 -16.56
CA ALA A 256 -8.14 3.96 -17.09
C ALA A 256 -8.72 2.86 -16.20
N VAL A 257 -9.62 2.04 -16.75
CA VAL A 257 -10.34 1.01 -16.01
C VAL A 257 -10.03 -0.36 -16.61
N LYS A 258 -9.88 -1.37 -15.75
CA LYS A 258 -9.59 -2.74 -16.15
C LYS A 258 -10.80 -3.37 -16.84
N ARG A 259 -10.56 -4.20 -17.87
CA ARG A 259 -11.61 -4.72 -18.76
C ARG A 259 -12.81 -5.30 -18.00
N ASN A 260 -12.58 -6.18 -17.03
CA ASN A 260 -13.66 -6.85 -16.30
C ASN A 260 -14.46 -5.94 -15.35
N LEU A 261 -14.05 -4.68 -15.19
CA LEU A 261 -14.77 -3.63 -14.45
C LEU A 261 -15.48 -2.62 -15.36
N VAL A 262 -15.59 -2.92 -16.67
CA VAL A 262 -16.25 -2.10 -17.68
C VAL A 262 -17.36 -2.91 -18.34
N CYS A 263 -18.57 -2.34 -18.42
CA CYS A 263 -19.75 -2.97 -19.01
C CYS A 263 -20.36 -2.04 -20.07
N PRO A 264 -20.71 -2.52 -21.27
CA PRO A 264 -21.46 -1.74 -22.25
C PRO A 264 -22.80 -1.25 -21.69
N ILE A 265 -23.21 -0.05 -22.08
CA ILE A 265 -24.54 0.49 -21.77
C ILE A 265 -25.53 -0.09 -22.79
N PRO A 266 -26.58 -0.81 -22.34
CA PRO A 266 -27.61 -1.33 -23.24
C PRO A 266 -28.31 -0.23 -24.03
N LYS A 267 -28.70 -0.53 -25.27
CA LYS A 267 -29.46 0.40 -26.11
C LYS A 267 -30.73 0.87 -25.39
N GLY A 268 -30.96 2.18 -25.40
CA GLY A 268 -32.12 2.80 -24.77
C GLY A 268 -31.96 3.08 -23.27
N CYS A 269 -30.86 2.68 -22.64
CA CYS A 269 -30.54 3.11 -21.29
C CYS A 269 -29.92 4.51 -21.32
N ASP A 270 -30.45 5.43 -20.51
CA ASP A 270 -29.86 6.75 -20.32
C ASP A 270 -28.49 6.61 -19.63
N PRO A 271 -27.40 7.17 -20.20
CA PRO A 271 -26.07 7.14 -19.58
C PRO A 271 -26.02 7.71 -18.16
N ARG A 272 -26.94 8.60 -17.78
CA ARG A 272 -27.08 9.10 -16.40
C ARG A 272 -27.25 7.95 -15.41
N TRP A 273 -28.05 6.95 -15.75
CA TRP A 273 -28.34 5.82 -14.87
C TRP A 273 -27.23 4.79 -14.87
N ALA A 274 -26.51 4.67 -15.98
CA ALA A 274 -25.33 3.82 -16.07
C ALA A 274 -24.25 4.18 -15.04
N ALA A 275 -24.16 5.45 -14.63
CA ALA A 275 -23.23 5.88 -13.58
C ALA A 275 -23.53 5.29 -12.19
N THR A 276 -24.70 4.65 -12.01
CA THR A 276 -25.13 4.02 -10.74
C THR A 276 -24.84 2.52 -10.68
N THR A 277 -24.34 1.94 -11.78
CA THR A 277 -24.15 0.50 -11.97
C THR A 277 -23.39 -0.18 -10.85
N THR A 278 -22.30 0.42 -10.39
CA THR A 278 -21.46 -0.16 -9.34
C THR A 278 -22.22 -0.31 -8.03
N VAL A 279 -23.00 0.71 -7.64
CA VAL A 279 -23.80 0.69 -6.42
C VAL A 279 -25.00 -0.26 -6.56
N GLY A 280 -25.64 -0.28 -7.73
CA GLY A 280 -26.72 -1.21 -8.05
C GLY A 280 -26.29 -2.67 -8.05
N THR A 281 -25.06 -2.92 -8.49
CA THR A 281 -24.43 -4.25 -8.47
C THR A 281 -24.19 -4.75 -7.04
N ILE A 282 -23.84 -3.86 -6.10
CA ILE A 282 -23.75 -4.21 -4.66
C ILE A 282 -25.11 -4.68 -4.14
N ALA A 283 -26.20 -3.97 -4.47
CA ALA A 283 -27.57 -4.36 -4.12
C ALA A 283 -27.93 -5.73 -4.71
N LEU A 284 -27.69 -5.91 -6.02
CA LEU A 284 -27.98 -7.15 -6.74
C LEU A 284 -27.22 -8.35 -6.17
N GLN A 285 -25.94 -8.17 -5.82
CA GLN A 285 -25.16 -9.23 -5.21
C GLN A 285 -25.72 -9.64 -3.85
N GLY A 286 -26.20 -8.69 -3.04
CA GLY A 286 -26.92 -8.99 -1.79
C GLY A 286 -28.13 -9.89 -2.03
N VAL A 287 -28.93 -9.58 -3.05
CA VAL A 287 -30.09 -10.39 -3.46
C VAL A 287 -29.67 -11.78 -3.92
N ARG A 288 -28.63 -11.90 -4.77
CA ARG A 288 -28.11 -13.20 -5.23
C ARG A 288 -27.59 -14.05 -4.09
N ARG A 289 -26.92 -13.45 -3.10
CA ARG A 289 -26.45 -14.14 -1.89
C ARG A 289 -27.60 -14.68 -1.03
N ALA A 290 -28.74 -14.00 -0.99
CA ALA A 290 -29.92 -14.46 -0.25
C ALA A 290 -30.58 -15.71 -0.87
N ASN A 291 -30.26 -16.02 -2.14
CA ASN A 291 -30.86 -17.10 -2.93
C ASN A 291 -32.38 -17.05 -2.84
N ILE A 292 -32.94 -15.98 -3.39
CA ILE A 292 -34.35 -15.63 -3.34
C ILE A 292 -35.19 -16.56 -4.21
N GLU A 293 -36.39 -16.91 -3.72
CA GLU A 293 -37.41 -17.65 -4.46
C GLU A 293 -38.68 -16.82 -4.70
N LEU A 294 -39.39 -17.13 -5.79
CA LEU A 294 -40.63 -16.43 -6.18
C LEU A 294 -41.68 -16.54 -5.06
N GLY A 295 -42.20 -15.39 -4.61
CA GLY A 295 -43.23 -15.32 -3.58
C GLY A 295 -42.72 -15.24 -2.13
N GLU A 296 -41.40 -15.28 -1.90
CA GLU A 296 -40.83 -15.07 -0.57
C GLU A 296 -41.15 -13.68 0.00
N LYS A 297 -41.26 -13.60 1.33
CA LYS A 297 -41.40 -12.34 2.08
C LYS A 297 -40.05 -11.91 2.61
N VAL A 298 -39.56 -10.77 2.14
CA VAL A 298 -38.19 -10.32 2.36
C VAL A 298 -38.16 -8.98 3.09
N GLY A 299 -37.37 -8.90 4.16
CA GLY A 299 -37.10 -7.65 4.87
C GLY A 299 -35.90 -6.90 4.32
N VAL A 300 -35.97 -5.58 4.24
CA VAL A 300 -34.81 -4.72 3.93
C VAL A 300 -34.63 -3.72 5.06
N ILE A 301 -33.49 -3.77 5.75
CA ILE A 301 -33.16 -2.84 6.84
C ILE A 301 -32.10 -1.84 6.35
N GLY A 302 -32.49 -0.57 6.26
CA GLY A 302 -31.74 0.54 5.67
C GLY A 302 -32.19 0.84 4.25
N LEU A 303 -33.11 1.79 4.06
CA LEU A 303 -33.68 2.24 2.79
C LEU A 303 -32.96 3.46 2.21
N GLY A 304 -31.62 3.52 2.39
CA GLY A 304 -30.75 4.40 1.61
C GLY A 304 -30.69 3.98 0.13
N LEU A 305 -29.77 4.55 -0.65
CA LEU A 305 -29.70 4.29 -2.10
C LEU A 305 -29.61 2.78 -2.45
N ILE A 306 -28.71 2.04 -1.81
CA ILE A 306 -28.58 0.57 -1.98
C ILE A 306 -29.87 -0.15 -1.55
N GLY A 307 -30.48 0.27 -0.45
CA GLY A 307 -31.72 -0.33 0.06
C GLY A 307 -32.88 -0.18 -0.88
N GLN A 308 -33.08 1.01 -1.45
CA GLN A 308 -34.13 1.28 -2.43
C GLN A 308 -33.95 0.45 -3.70
N MET A 309 -32.72 0.35 -4.23
CA MET A 309 -32.42 -0.54 -5.36
C MET A 309 -32.66 -2.01 -4.99
N THR A 310 -32.31 -2.42 -3.77
CA THR A 310 -32.56 -3.78 -3.27
C THR A 310 -34.06 -4.10 -3.24
N VAL A 311 -34.90 -3.15 -2.78
CA VAL A 311 -36.36 -3.29 -2.80
C VAL A 311 -36.87 -3.52 -4.22
N GLN A 312 -36.45 -2.68 -5.17
CA GLN A 312 -36.88 -2.80 -6.57
C GLN A 312 -36.42 -4.12 -7.21
N ILE A 313 -35.19 -4.57 -6.94
CA ILE A 313 -34.67 -5.86 -7.45
C ILE A 313 -35.46 -7.04 -6.87
N LEU A 314 -35.76 -7.03 -5.57
CA LEU A 314 -36.56 -8.08 -4.92
C LEU A 314 -37.99 -8.12 -5.48
N ARG A 315 -38.59 -6.95 -5.72
CA ARG A 315 -39.90 -6.83 -6.38
C ARG A 315 -39.87 -7.39 -7.81
N ALA A 316 -38.83 -7.08 -8.58
CA ALA A 316 -38.63 -7.63 -9.92
C ALA A 316 -38.42 -9.16 -9.90
N ALA A 317 -37.88 -9.72 -8.82
CA ALA A 317 -37.77 -11.16 -8.57
C ALA A 317 -39.10 -11.80 -8.08
N GLY A 318 -40.16 -11.01 -7.92
CA GLY A 318 -41.49 -11.46 -7.49
C GLY A 318 -41.62 -11.71 -5.99
N CYS A 319 -40.79 -11.06 -5.17
CA CYS A 319 -40.92 -11.07 -3.71
C CYS A 319 -41.90 -10.02 -3.20
N ARG A 320 -42.37 -10.24 -1.97
CA ARG A 320 -43.05 -9.22 -1.18
C ARG A 320 -42.06 -8.60 -0.22
N VAL A 321 -41.91 -7.28 -0.26
CA VAL A 321 -40.80 -6.58 0.41
C VAL A 321 -41.30 -5.68 1.52
N ILE A 322 -40.74 -5.82 2.72
CA ILE A 322 -41.07 -4.97 3.87
C ILE A 322 -39.80 -4.24 4.32
N GLY A 323 -39.86 -2.92 4.47
CA GLY A 323 -38.69 -2.08 4.74
C GLY A 323 -38.68 -1.41 6.12
N LEU A 324 -37.48 -1.16 6.63
CA LEU A 324 -37.21 -0.32 7.81
C LEU A 324 -36.10 0.68 7.50
N ASP A 325 -36.34 1.96 7.74
CA ASP A 325 -35.29 2.99 7.79
C ASP A 325 -35.66 4.06 8.80
N ILE A 326 -34.69 4.58 9.55
CA ILE A 326 -34.91 5.62 10.55
C ILE A 326 -35.41 6.95 9.95
N ASP A 327 -35.29 7.13 8.65
CA ASP A 327 -35.79 8.28 7.91
C ASP A 327 -37.12 7.95 7.22
N ALA A 328 -38.22 8.47 7.77
CA ALA A 328 -39.57 8.29 7.23
C ALA A 328 -39.69 8.69 5.75
N THR A 329 -38.92 9.69 5.29
CA THR A 329 -38.98 10.11 3.88
C THR A 329 -38.43 9.04 2.93
N ARG A 330 -37.49 8.22 3.40
CA ARG A 330 -36.96 7.07 2.64
C ARG A 330 -37.96 5.93 2.60
N VAL A 331 -38.69 5.71 3.69
CA VAL A 331 -39.79 4.75 3.76
C VAL A 331 -40.89 5.13 2.77
N GLU A 332 -41.34 6.39 2.80
CA GLU A 332 -42.34 6.93 1.87
C GLU A 332 -41.91 6.76 0.41
N ARG A 333 -40.63 7.08 0.11
CA ARG A 333 -40.07 6.91 -1.24
C ARG A 333 -40.06 5.45 -1.68
N ALA A 334 -39.68 4.52 -0.81
CA ALA A 334 -39.68 3.09 -1.13
C ALA A 334 -41.10 2.55 -1.34
N LEU A 335 -42.07 3.00 -0.55
CA LEU A 335 -43.49 2.68 -0.74
C LEU A 335 -44.00 3.18 -2.09
N ALA A 336 -43.65 4.41 -2.48
CA ALA A 336 -43.98 4.95 -3.80
C ALA A 336 -43.36 4.15 -4.96
N GLN A 337 -42.24 3.47 -4.72
CA GLN A 337 -41.58 2.56 -5.66
C GLN A 337 -42.12 1.12 -5.61
N GLY A 338 -43.18 0.86 -4.84
CA GLY A 338 -43.87 -0.42 -4.82
C GLY A 338 -43.40 -1.40 -3.73
N MET A 339 -42.69 -0.92 -2.70
CA MET A 339 -42.50 -1.70 -1.46
C MET A 339 -43.86 -2.04 -0.82
N ASP A 340 -44.04 -3.28 -0.35
CA ASP A 340 -45.33 -3.77 0.14
C ASP A 340 -45.72 -3.21 1.53
N GLY A 341 -44.73 -2.81 2.33
CA GLY A 341 -44.95 -2.15 3.63
C GLY A 341 -43.65 -1.63 4.23
N GLY A 342 -43.71 -0.63 5.09
CA GLY A 342 -42.54 -0.16 5.81
C GLY A 342 -42.88 0.86 6.88
N THR A 343 -41.92 1.09 7.77
CA THR A 343 -42.01 2.04 8.89
C THR A 343 -40.61 2.54 9.25
N ASP A 344 -40.54 3.65 9.96
CA ASP A 344 -39.33 4.19 10.57
C ASP A 344 -39.10 3.77 12.03
N ASP A 345 -40.07 3.07 12.63
CA ASP A 345 -39.98 2.55 13.98
C ASP A 345 -39.65 1.04 14.02
N PRO A 346 -38.56 0.63 14.70
CA PRO A 346 -38.18 -0.78 14.80
C PRO A 346 -39.20 -1.70 15.49
N ASP A 347 -40.00 -1.20 16.44
CA ASP A 347 -40.98 -2.02 17.17
C ASP A 347 -42.28 -2.18 16.36
N GLU A 348 -42.70 -1.13 15.65
CA GLU A 348 -43.73 -1.22 14.62
C GLU A 348 -43.30 -2.17 13.50
N PHE A 349 -42.03 -2.15 13.09
CA PHE A 349 -41.54 -3.04 12.04
C PHE A 349 -41.68 -4.51 12.43
N LYS A 350 -41.44 -4.86 13.69
CA LYS A 350 -41.70 -6.23 14.19
C LYS A 350 -43.17 -6.59 14.07
N ARG A 351 -44.09 -5.68 14.42
CA ARG A 351 -45.54 -5.91 14.31
C ARG A 351 -45.95 -6.08 12.85
N LEU A 352 -45.47 -5.20 11.97
CA LEU A 352 -45.71 -5.26 10.53
C LEU A 352 -45.23 -6.59 9.94
N VAL A 353 -44.04 -7.06 10.33
CA VAL A 353 -43.53 -8.38 9.93
C VAL A 353 -44.44 -9.49 10.44
N ILE A 354 -44.85 -9.46 11.71
CA ILE A 354 -45.76 -10.47 12.28
C ILE A 354 -47.06 -10.52 11.47
N ASP A 355 -47.68 -9.38 11.19
CA ASP A 355 -48.95 -9.32 10.47
C ASP A 355 -48.79 -9.81 9.02
N ALA A 356 -47.76 -9.32 8.31
CA ALA A 356 -47.49 -9.70 6.92
C ALA A 356 -47.09 -11.17 6.77
N THR A 357 -46.53 -11.79 7.81
CA THR A 357 -46.03 -13.18 7.79
C THR A 357 -46.94 -14.14 8.55
N CYS A 358 -48.07 -13.68 9.09
CA CYS A 358 -48.95 -14.46 9.96
C CYS A 358 -48.22 -15.08 11.17
N GLY A 359 -47.25 -14.34 11.72
CA GLY A 359 -46.42 -14.75 12.85
C GLY A 359 -45.25 -15.67 12.52
N HIS A 360 -45.04 -16.05 11.26
CA HIS A 360 -43.93 -16.94 10.88
C HIS A 360 -42.57 -16.26 10.83
N GLY A 361 -42.53 -14.94 10.62
CA GLY A 361 -41.31 -14.19 10.34
C GLY A 361 -40.96 -14.18 8.85
N LEU A 362 -39.99 -13.33 8.48
CA LEU A 362 -39.53 -13.16 7.09
C LEU A 362 -38.71 -14.35 6.62
N ASP A 363 -38.84 -14.74 5.35
CA ASP A 363 -38.01 -15.78 4.74
C ASP A 363 -36.55 -15.37 4.74
N LYS A 364 -36.30 -14.11 4.36
CA LYS A 364 -34.97 -13.52 4.21
C LYS A 364 -34.97 -12.08 4.73
N THR A 365 -33.84 -11.62 5.27
CA THR A 365 -33.63 -10.20 5.61
C THR A 365 -32.30 -9.72 5.05
N LEU A 366 -32.30 -8.62 4.30
CA LEU A 366 -31.11 -7.96 3.78
C LEU A 366 -30.83 -6.70 4.61
N ILE A 367 -29.59 -6.58 5.10
CA ILE A 367 -29.14 -5.42 5.85
C ILE A 367 -28.30 -4.55 4.92
N THR A 368 -28.86 -3.42 4.52
CA THR A 368 -28.25 -2.40 3.64
C THR A 368 -27.91 -1.12 4.39
N ALA A 369 -28.19 -1.08 5.70
CA ALA A 369 -27.84 0.02 6.59
C ALA A 369 -26.33 0.07 6.89
N SER A 370 -25.84 1.28 7.19
CA SER A 370 -24.56 1.48 7.88
C SER A 370 -24.84 1.89 9.33
N SER A 371 -24.27 1.19 10.31
CA SER A 371 -24.50 1.49 11.73
C SER A 371 -23.42 0.93 12.65
N LYS A 372 -22.97 1.75 13.61
CA LYS A 372 -22.07 1.29 14.68
C LYS A 372 -22.76 0.40 15.73
N SER A 373 -24.08 0.22 15.64
CA SER A 373 -24.88 -0.55 16.60
C SER A 373 -25.19 -1.96 16.11
N SER A 374 -24.98 -2.94 16.99
CA SER A 374 -25.37 -4.33 16.75
C SER A 374 -26.89 -4.56 16.83
N ARG A 375 -27.68 -3.53 17.18
CA ARG A 375 -29.15 -3.61 17.20
C ARG A 375 -29.73 -3.98 15.83
N VAL A 376 -29.10 -3.53 14.74
CA VAL A 376 -29.55 -3.81 13.37
C VAL A 376 -29.46 -5.30 13.06
N VAL A 377 -28.31 -5.93 13.32
CA VAL A 377 -28.13 -7.37 13.07
C VAL A 377 -29.01 -8.20 14.00
N ASN A 378 -29.14 -7.85 15.28
CA ASN A 378 -29.97 -8.62 16.21
C ASN A 378 -31.47 -8.49 15.89
N LEU A 379 -31.94 -7.30 15.51
CA LEU A 379 -33.31 -7.10 15.01
C LEU A 379 -33.60 -7.99 13.80
N SER A 380 -32.68 -8.05 12.84
CA SER A 380 -32.83 -8.90 11.65
C SER A 380 -33.04 -10.38 12.02
N MET A 381 -32.40 -10.86 13.09
CA MET A 381 -32.54 -12.24 13.58
C MET A 381 -33.89 -12.46 14.27
N GLU A 382 -34.40 -11.45 14.99
CA GLU A 382 -35.70 -11.51 15.65
C GLU A 382 -36.87 -11.59 14.66
N ILE A 383 -36.78 -10.88 13.54
CA ILE A 383 -37.85 -10.82 12.53
C ILE A 383 -37.77 -11.92 11.46
N THR A 384 -36.59 -12.54 11.28
CA THR A 384 -36.40 -13.65 10.34
C THR A 384 -36.98 -14.95 10.90
N ARG A 385 -37.61 -15.75 10.06
CA ARG A 385 -38.20 -17.04 10.44
C ARG A 385 -37.15 -18.06 10.84
N MET A 386 -37.60 -19.14 11.49
CA MET A 386 -36.77 -20.32 11.72
C MET A 386 -36.30 -20.90 10.36
N LYS A 387 -35.00 -21.23 10.27
CA LYS A 387 -34.30 -21.64 9.04
C LYS A 387 -34.30 -20.58 7.92
N GLY A 388 -34.54 -19.32 8.26
CA GLY A 388 -34.44 -18.19 7.33
C GLY A 388 -32.98 -17.76 7.09
N CYS A 389 -32.80 -16.71 6.29
CA CYS A 389 -31.48 -16.17 5.95
C CYS A 389 -31.38 -14.68 6.25
N VAL A 390 -30.26 -14.24 6.80
CA VAL A 390 -29.88 -12.83 6.91
C VAL A 390 -28.66 -12.60 6.03
N VAL A 391 -28.68 -11.57 5.19
CA VAL A 391 -27.55 -11.16 4.35
C VAL A 391 -27.07 -9.78 4.77
N LEU A 392 -25.80 -9.69 5.13
CA LEU A 392 -25.11 -8.44 5.42
C LEU A 392 -24.57 -7.85 4.11
N VAL A 393 -25.06 -6.67 3.74
CA VAL A 393 -24.61 -5.89 2.58
C VAL A 393 -23.94 -4.60 3.03
N GLY A 394 -24.54 -3.90 4.01
CA GLY A 394 -23.99 -2.69 4.60
C GLY A 394 -23.01 -2.94 5.74
N ASP A 395 -22.38 -1.86 6.22
CA ASP A 395 -21.38 -1.89 7.29
C ASP A 395 -22.04 -1.74 8.66
N VAL A 396 -22.23 -2.86 9.36
CA VAL A 396 -22.83 -2.89 10.70
C VAL A 396 -21.97 -3.63 11.71
N LYS A 397 -22.02 -3.19 12.98
CA LYS A 397 -21.36 -3.91 14.08
C LYS A 397 -21.99 -5.30 14.27
N MET A 398 -21.15 -6.32 14.44
CA MET A 398 -21.55 -7.74 14.46
C MET A 398 -21.49 -8.40 15.85
N ASP A 399 -21.94 -7.72 16.91
CA ASP A 399 -22.11 -8.39 18.22
C ASP A 399 -23.43 -9.17 18.23
N ILE A 400 -23.38 -10.41 17.75
CA ILE A 400 -24.57 -11.25 17.52
C ILE A 400 -25.01 -11.97 18.80
N GLU A 401 -26.29 -11.88 19.12
CA GLU A 401 -26.89 -12.64 20.22
C GLU A 401 -27.09 -14.12 19.84
N ARG A 402 -26.20 -14.98 20.34
CA ARG A 402 -26.18 -16.42 20.04
C ARG A 402 -27.54 -17.12 20.28
N SER A 403 -28.31 -16.69 21.28
CA SER A 403 -29.59 -17.33 21.66
C SER A 403 -30.63 -17.26 20.53
N ALA A 404 -30.76 -16.11 19.87
CA ALA A 404 -31.69 -15.92 18.76
C ALA A 404 -31.25 -16.73 17.53
N PHE A 405 -29.95 -16.69 17.22
CA PHE A 405 -29.36 -17.40 16.10
C PHE A 405 -29.46 -18.92 16.25
N TYR A 406 -29.10 -19.45 17.41
CA TYR A 406 -29.09 -20.90 17.68
C TYR A 406 -30.50 -21.49 17.70
N ARG A 407 -31.48 -20.82 18.31
CA ARG A 407 -32.86 -21.35 18.43
C ARG A 407 -33.56 -21.41 17.09
N LYS A 408 -33.30 -20.45 16.21
CA LYS A 408 -33.94 -20.36 14.89
C LYS A 408 -33.13 -21.02 13.78
N GLU A 409 -31.88 -21.37 14.03
CA GLU A 409 -30.96 -21.92 13.03
C GLU A 409 -30.93 -21.07 11.74
N ILE A 410 -30.75 -19.75 11.90
CA ILE A 410 -30.69 -18.79 10.79
C ILE A 410 -29.35 -18.92 10.08
N ASN A 411 -29.34 -18.80 8.75
CA ASN A 411 -28.11 -18.59 7.99
C ASN A 411 -27.73 -17.11 8.00
N LEU A 412 -26.51 -16.78 8.42
CA LEU A 412 -25.95 -15.44 8.28
C LEU A 412 -24.90 -15.44 7.17
N LEU A 413 -25.13 -14.65 6.12
CA LEU A 413 -24.27 -14.57 4.94
C LEU A 413 -23.69 -13.17 4.79
N MET A 414 -22.43 -13.10 4.37
CA MET A 414 -21.80 -11.87 3.93
C MET A 414 -21.96 -11.71 2.41
N SER A 415 -22.18 -10.46 1.97
CA SER A 415 -22.16 -10.07 0.56
C SER A 415 -20.88 -9.31 0.25
N THR A 416 -19.99 -9.91 -0.55
CA THR A 416 -18.75 -9.27 -0.98
C THR A 416 -19.02 -8.30 -2.13
N SER A 417 -19.33 -7.03 -1.82
CA SER A 417 -19.42 -5.92 -2.79
C SER A 417 -20.14 -6.32 -4.09
N TYR A 418 -19.47 -6.28 -5.25
CA TYR A 418 -19.98 -6.58 -6.58
C TYR A 418 -20.12 -8.07 -6.91
N GLY A 419 -19.62 -8.96 -6.05
CA GLY A 419 -19.70 -10.41 -6.20
C GLY A 419 -18.40 -11.10 -6.64
N PRO A 420 -18.50 -12.32 -7.19
CA PRO A 420 -17.37 -13.13 -7.63
C PRO A 420 -16.46 -12.41 -8.64
N GLY A 421 -15.16 -12.49 -8.44
CA GLY A 421 -14.15 -11.65 -9.10
C GLY A 421 -13.50 -10.66 -8.15
N ARG A 422 -14.25 -10.20 -7.13
CA ARG A 422 -13.76 -9.14 -6.26
C ARG A 422 -12.63 -9.64 -5.37
N TYR A 423 -11.51 -8.91 -5.37
CA TYR A 423 -10.26 -9.31 -4.73
C TYR A 423 -9.55 -10.50 -5.40
N ASP A 424 -10.01 -10.93 -6.57
CA ASP A 424 -9.28 -11.86 -7.43
C ASP A 424 -8.47 -11.07 -8.47
N ARG A 425 -7.15 -11.19 -8.36
CA ARG A 425 -6.23 -10.47 -9.23
C ARG A 425 -6.31 -10.93 -10.69
N GLU A 426 -6.52 -12.23 -10.93
CA GLU A 426 -6.63 -12.74 -12.30
C GLU A 426 -7.85 -12.15 -12.99
N TYR A 427 -8.94 -11.98 -12.24
CA TYR A 427 -10.16 -11.37 -12.73
C TYR A 427 -10.06 -9.84 -12.87
N GLU A 428 -9.76 -9.11 -11.79
CA GLU A 428 -9.80 -7.63 -11.78
C GLU A 428 -8.60 -6.99 -12.48
N VAL A 429 -7.40 -7.56 -12.35
CA VAL A 429 -6.17 -6.93 -12.84
C VAL A 429 -5.75 -7.48 -14.19
N ASN A 430 -5.77 -8.80 -14.35
CA ASN A 430 -5.32 -9.47 -15.57
C ASN A 430 -6.45 -9.61 -16.62
N GLY A 431 -7.71 -9.37 -16.23
CA GLY A 431 -8.85 -9.41 -17.15
C GLY A 431 -9.26 -10.82 -17.57
N ILE A 432 -8.89 -11.86 -16.80
CA ILE A 432 -9.22 -13.25 -17.08
C ILE A 432 -10.54 -13.59 -16.40
N ASP A 433 -11.62 -13.73 -17.19
CA ASP A 433 -12.93 -14.13 -16.66
C ASP A 433 -12.93 -15.61 -16.23
N TYR A 434 -13.82 -15.94 -15.28
CA TYR A 434 -14.10 -17.31 -14.90
C TYR A 434 -14.87 -18.03 -16.02
N PRO A 435 -14.64 -19.33 -16.23
CA PRO A 435 -15.41 -20.05 -17.21
C PRO A 435 -16.90 -20.01 -16.84
N TYR A 436 -17.71 -19.57 -17.80
CA TYR A 436 -19.11 -19.19 -17.60
C TYR A 436 -19.95 -20.27 -16.91
N SER A 437 -19.68 -21.55 -17.19
CA SER A 437 -20.38 -22.71 -16.62
C SER A 437 -20.14 -22.91 -15.12
N TYR A 438 -19.02 -22.41 -14.57
CA TYR A 438 -18.67 -22.58 -13.16
C TYR A 438 -19.09 -21.39 -12.31
N VAL A 439 -18.94 -20.19 -12.84
CA VAL A 439 -19.34 -18.95 -12.18
C VAL A 439 -20.21 -18.18 -13.15
N ARG A 440 -21.55 -18.25 -12.99
CA ARG A 440 -22.50 -17.57 -13.89
C ARG A 440 -22.52 -16.04 -13.69
N TRP A 441 -22.28 -15.61 -12.46
CA TRP A 441 -22.47 -14.23 -12.03
C TRP A 441 -21.18 -13.69 -11.43
N THR A 442 -20.37 -13.04 -12.27
CA THR A 442 -19.20 -12.27 -11.85
C THR A 442 -19.57 -10.80 -11.64
N GLU A 443 -18.64 -9.99 -11.18
CA GLU A 443 -18.83 -8.53 -11.07
C GLU A 443 -19.36 -7.92 -12.38
N ASN A 444 -18.73 -8.24 -13.51
CA ASN A 444 -19.11 -7.69 -14.81
C ASN A 444 -20.51 -8.12 -15.22
N ARG A 445 -20.81 -9.41 -15.07
CA ARG A 445 -22.14 -9.96 -15.40
C ARG A 445 -23.22 -9.52 -14.42
N ASN A 446 -22.86 -9.16 -13.18
CA ASN A 446 -23.74 -8.45 -12.26
C ASN A 446 -24.02 -7.02 -12.76
N MET A 447 -23.00 -6.29 -13.24
CA MET A 447 -23.16 -4.96 -13.83
C MET A 447 -24.08 -5.01 -15.05
N GLU A 448 -23.85 -5.94 -15.98
CA GLU A 448 -24.72 -6.19 -17.15
C GLU A 448 -26.16 -6.46 -16.71
N SER A 449 -26.36 -7.38 -15.76
CA SER A 449 -27.69 -7.74 -15.26
C SER A 449 -28.41 -6.54 -14.63
N PHE A 450 -27.70 -5.71 -13.87
CA PHE A 450 -28.29 -4.50 -13.27
C PHE A 450 -28.69 -3.49 -14.35
N MET A 451 -27.83 -3.29 -15.35
CA MET A 451 -28.11 -2.41 -16.49
C MET A 451 -29.30 -2.89 -17.33
N GLU A 452 -29.45 -4.21 -17.51
CA GLU A 452 -30.64 -4.80 -18.15
C GLU A 452 -31.93 -4.52 -17.36
N LEU A 453 -31.88 -4.55 -16.02
CA LEU A 453 -33.04 -4.23 -15.18
C LEU A 453 -33.45 -2.75 -15.33
N ILE A 454 -32.49 -1.84 -15.47
CA ILE A 454 -32.78 -0.44 -15.79
C ILE A 454 -33.36 -0.32 -17.21
N ALA A 455 -32.69 -0.90 -18.21
CA ALA A 455 -33.10 -0.81 -19.60
C ALA A 455 -34.50 -1.39 -19.87
N THR A 456 -34.91 -2.40 -19.09
CA THR A 456 -36.25 -3.01 -19.17
C THR A 456 -37.30 -2.31 -18.30
N GLY A 457 -36.94 -1.22 -17.61
CA GLY A 457 -37.84 -0.45 -16.74
C GLY A 457 -38.26 -1.19 -15.47
N ARG A 458 -37.53 -2.24 -15.07
CA ARG A 458 -37.76 -2.96 -13.80
C ARG A 458 -37.14 -2.26 -12.61
N ILE A 459 -36.17 -1.38 -12.86
CA ILE A 459 -35.61 -0.46 -11.88
C ILE A 459 -35.75 0.95 -12.43
N ASP A 460 -36.35 1.83 -11.64
CA ASP A 460 -36.44 3.26 -11.91
C ASP A 460 -35.44 4.03 -11.03
N MET A 461 -34.46 4.64 -11.69
CA MET A 461 -33.41 5.41 -11.05
C MET A 461 -33.76 6.89 -10.88
N GLU A 462 -34.71 7.42 -11.64
CA GLU A 462 -35.11 8.84 -11.57
C GLU A 462 -35.46 9.29 -10.13
N PRO A 463 -36.32 8.58 -9.36
CA PRO A 463 -36.63 8.97 -7.99
C PRO A 463 -35.48 8.75 -6.98
N LEU A 464 -34.40 8.09 -7.38
CA LEU A 464 -33.24 7.81 -6.52
C LEU A 464 -32.09 8.81 -6.71
N ILE A 465 -32.15 9.64 -7.74
CA ILE A 465 -31.17 10.68 -8.02
C ILE A 465 -31.83 12.05 -7.81
N ASP A 466 -31.51 12.70 -6.69
CA ASP A 466 -32.16 13.96 -6.34
C ASP A 466 -31.56 15.15 -7.10
N ARG A 467 -30.29 15.07 -7.53
CA ARG A 467 -29.59 16.18 -8.19
C ARG A 467 -28.56 15.71 -9.21
N VAL A 468 -28.41 16.50 -10.27
CA VAL A 468 -27.26 16.46 -11.20
C VAL A 468 -26.52 17.79 -11.09
N VAL A 469 -25.23 17.75 -10.76
CA VAL A 469 -24.40 18.94 -10.54
C VAL A 469 -23.27 18.98 -11.56
N SER A 470 -22.85 20.19 -11.96
CA SER A 470 -21.66 20.36 -12.78
C SER A 470 -20.39 20.28 -11.93
N LEU A 471 -19.24 20.01 -12.56
CA LEU A 471 -17.96 19.85 -11.87
C LEU A 471 -17.61 21.05 -10.97
N GLU A 472 -17.95 22.27 -11.40
CA GLU A 472 -17.66 23.51 -10.66
C GLU A 472 -18.44 23.62 -9.36
N LYS A 473 -19.59 22.92 -9.24
CA LYS A 473 -20.45 22.90 -8.03
C LYS A 473 -20.13 21.75 -7.08
N VAL A 474 -19.19 20.88 -7.43
CA VAL A 474 -18.85 19.69 -6.64
C VAL A 474 -18.31 20.07 -5.26
N PRO A 475 -17.40 21.05 -5.10
CA PRO A 475 -16.92 21.47 -3.78
C PRO A 475 -18.06 21.91 -2.85
N GLU A 476 -19.00 22.73 -3.35
CA GLU A 476 -20.16 23.19 -2.59
C GLU A 476 -21.09 22.02 -2.24
N THR A 477 -21.30 21.10 -3.19
CA THR A 477 -22.12 19.90 -2.98
C THR A 477 -21.57 19.04 -1.84
N TYR A 478 -20.26 18.77 -1.80
CA TYR A 478 -19.66 18.02 -0.68
C TYR A 478 -19.78 18.77 0.65
N LYS A 479 -19.64 20.11 0.66
CA LYS A 479 -19.84 20.93 1.87
C LYS A 479 -21.27 20.85 2.38
N GLU A 480 -22.26 20.86 1.50
CA GLU A 480 -23.67 20.66 1.87
C GLU A 480 -23.90 19.28 2.48
N LEU A 481 -23.36 18.22 1.87
CA LEU A 481 -23.51 16.84 2.34
C LEU A 481 -22.90 16.63 3.73
N VAL A 482 -21.77 17.29 4.03
CA VAL A 482 -21.09 17.20 5.33
C VAL A 482 -21.85 17.93 6.44
N LYS A 483 -22.52 19.06 6.13
CA LYS A 483 -23.27 19.85 7.14
C LYS A 483 -24.42 19.06 7.78
N GLY A 484 -24.92 18.01 7.12
CA GLY A 484 -25.86 17.06 7.71
C GLY A 484 -27.27 17.63 7.93
N ASP A 485 -27.72 18.51 7.05
CA ASP A 485 -29.09 19.06 7.11
C ASP A 485 -30.16 17.96 7.03
N LYS A 486 -31.32 18.22 7.62
CA LYS A 486 -32.50 17.35 7.46
C LYS A 486 -32.90 17.38 5.97
N ASN A 487 -32.96 16.22 5.33
CA ASN A 487 -33.18 16.00 3.89
C ASN A 487 -31.92 15.96 3.01
N LEU A 488 -30.91 15.18 3.42
CA LEU A 488 -29.83 14.82 2.51
C LEU A 488 -30.38 14.06 1.28
N PRO A 489 -29.88 14.33 0.06
CA PRO A 489 -30.24 13.53 -1.10
C PRO A 489 -29.84 12.06 -0.88
N LEU A 490 -30.46 11.12 -1.59
CA LEU A 490 -29.99 9.72 -1.70
C LEU A 490 -28.86 9.59 -2.71
N GLY A 491 -28.91 10.35 -3.79
CA GLY A 491 -28.00 10.22 -4.92
C GLY A 491 -27.72 11.53 -5.63
N VAL A 492 -26.45 11.78 -5.96
CA VAL A 492 -26.03 12.95 -6.75
C VAL A 492 -25.16 12.52 -7.91
N LEU A 493 -25.52 12.91 -9.13
CA LEU A 493 -24.69 12.72 -10.31
C LEU A 493 -23.83 13.96 -10.56
N ILE A 494 -22.58 13.73 -10.91
CA ILE A 494 -21.66 14.78 -11.38
C ILE A 494 -21.63 14.69 -12.90
N LYS A 495 -21.95 15.79 -13.57
CA LYS A 495 -21.84 15.95 -15.02
C LYS A 495 -20.50 16.56 -15.37
N TYR A 496 -19.74 15.86 -16.20
CA TYR A 496 -18.51 16.35 -16.83
C TYR A 496 -18.85 17.08 -18.13
N GLN A 497 -17.98 18.01 -18.54
CA GLN A 497 -18.13 18.69 -19.83
C GLN A 497 -17.65 17.77 -20.96
N ASP A 498 -18.28 17.87 -22.13
CA ASP A 498 -17.86 17.12 -23.31
C ASP A 498 -16.53 17.71 -23.82
N GLN A 499 -15.41 17.08 -23.48
CA GLN A 499 -14.11 17.36 -24.09
C GLN A 499 -13.64 16.15 -24.89
N THR A 500 -13.27 16.38 -26.16
CA THR A 500 -12.99 15.33 -27.14
C THR A 500 -11.50 15.08 -27.37
N ALA A 501 -10.59 15.79 -26.70
CA ALA A 501 -9.16 15.65 -26.92
C ALA A 501 -8.47 14.92 -25.76
N VAL A 502 -8.03 13.69 -26.00
CA VAL A 502 -7.05 13.01 -25.13
C VAL A 502 -5.79 13.87 -25.13
N GLY A 503 -5.40 14.36 -23.95
CA GLY A 503 -4.21 15.19 -23.79
C GLY A 503 -2.91 14.43 -24.05
N GLU A 504 -1.80 15.16 -24.11
CA GLU A 504 -0.46 14.58 -24.24
C GLU A 504 -0.15 13.57 -23.11
N SER A 505 0.64 12.53 -23.40
CA SER A 505 1.05 11.52 -22.42
C SER A 505 2.00 12.05 -21.34
N ALA A 506 2.44 13.30 -21.47
CA ALA A 506 3.26 14.04 -20.52
C ALA A 506 2.69 15.44 -20.36
N ILE A 507 2.70 15.95 -19.12
CA ILE A 507 2.25 17.30 -18.80
C ILE A 507 3.29 18.01 -17.94
N SER A 508 3.42 19.32 -18.13
CA SER A 508 4.15 20.21 -17.23
C SER A 508 3.19 20.78 -16.19
N LEU A 509 3.45 20.47 -14.91
CA LEU A 509 2.69 20.96 -13.78
C LEU A 509 3.10 22.42 -13.46
N ARG A 510 2.12 23.29 -13.28
CA ARG A 510 2.35 24.73 -13.02
C ARG A 510 2.94 24.96 -11.63
N GLY A 511 3.96 25.83 -11.51
CA GLY A 511 4.50 26.30 -10.22
C GLY A 511 5.67 25.50 -9.65
N HIS A 512 6.30 24.65 -10.46
CA HIS A 512 7.30 23.67 -10.00
C HIS A 512 8.73 23.97 -10.48
N ARG A 513 9.72 23.30 -9.86
CA ARG A 513 11.16 23.64 -9.94
C ARG A 513 11.69 23.45 -11.37
N LYS A 514 12.29 24.50 -11.94
CA LYS A 514 12.97 24.44 -13.24
C LYS A 514 14.23 23.55 -13.19
N PRO A 515 14.64 22.96 -14.34
CA PRO A 515 15.88 22.20 -14.45
C PRO A 515 17.08 23.01 -13.95
N LYS A 516 18.00 22.34 -13.25
CA LYS A 516 19.25 22.96 -12.81
C LYS A 516 20.36 22.67 -13.81
N GLU A 517 20.95 23.73 -14.35
CA GLU A 517 22.11 23.65 -15.23
C GLU A 517 23.31 23.05 -14.45
N GLY A 518 24.06 22.15 -15.10
CA GLY A 518 25.19 21.44 -14.49
C GLY A 518 24.84 20.22 -13.62
N MET A 519 23.56 19.83 -13.55
CA MET A 519 23.11 18.64 -12.80
C MET A 519 22.56 17.54 -13.72
N VAL A 520 22.56 16.30 -13.23
CA VAL A 520 21.88 15.15 -13.85
C VAL A 520 20.38 15.23 -13.53
N ASN A 521 19.63 15.78 -14.48
CA ASN A 521 18.17 15.81 -14.43
C ASN A 521 17.63 14.40 -14.71
N PHE A 522 17.03 13.78 -13.70
CA PHE A 522 16.51 12.43 -13.82
C PHE A 522 14.99 12.38 -13.73
N VAL A 523 14.42 11.34 -14.33
CA VAL A 523 13.00 10.98 -14.20
C VAL A 523 12.86 9.67 -13.45
N LEU A 524 11.98 9.63 -12.45
CA LEU A 524 11.61 8.38 -11.79
C LEU A 524 10.56 7.66 -12.65
N VAL A 525 10.89 6.50 -13.20
CA VAL A 525 9.96 5.63 -13.95
C VAL A 525 9.42 4.57 -13.01
N GLY A 526 8.16 4.73 -12.60
CA GLY A 526 7.51 3.90 -11.59
C GLY A 526 7.49 4.58 -10.20
N ALA A 527 6.38 5.27 -9.89
CA ALA A 527 6.13 5.87 -8.58
C ALA A 527 5.73 4.84 -7.50
N GLY A 528 6.40 3.67 -7.46
CA GLY A 528 6.19 2.64 -6.45
C GLY A 528 6.94 2.92 -5.15
N ALA A 529 6.57 2.23 -4.08
CA ALA A 529 7.15 2.44 -2.75
C ALA A 529 8.70 2.39 -2.74
N PHE A 530 9.29 1.45 -3.49
CA PHE A 530 10.74 1.34 -3.56
C PHE A 530 11.39 2.56 -4.25
N GLY A 531 10.84 2.99 -5.40
CA GLY A 531 11.32 4.18 -6.10
C GLY A 531 11.18 5.45 -5.26
N THR A 532 10.01 5.66 -4.66
CA THR A 532 9.69 6.89 -3.92
C THR A 532 10.32 6.97 -2.53
N SER A 533 10.53 5.84 -1.87
CA SER A 533 10.97 5.78 -0.46
C SER A 533 12.37 5.20 -0.27
N MET A 534 12.99 4.64 -1.31
CA MET A 534 14.37 4.16 -1.28
C MET A 534 15.23 4.93 -2.28
N LEU A 535 15.01 4.75 -3.59
CA LEU A 535 15.91 5.28 -4.63
C LEU A 535 15.98 6.82 -4.64
N VAL A 536 14.83 7.49 -4.72
CA VAL A 536 14.80 8.96 -4.77
C VAL A 536 15.45 9.58 -3.53
N PRO A 537 15.16 9.14 -2.28
CA PRO A 537 15.88 9.63 -1.11
C PRO A 537 17.40 9.48 -1.18
N GLN A 538 17.93 8.36 -1.69
CA GLN A 538 19.38 8.19 -1.83
C GLN A 538 19.97 9.14 -2.90
N LEU A 539 19.32 9.28 -4.06
CA LEU A 539 19.71 10.25 -5.09
C LEU A 539 19.66 11.69 -4.55
N GLN A 540 18.64 12.01 -3.75
CA GLN A 540 18.47 13.32 -3.12
C GLN A 540 19.48 13.60 -2.00
N LYS A 541 20.28 12.63 -1.53
CA LYS A 541 21.45 12.94 -0.68
C LYS A 541 22.56 13.60 -1.50
N ARG A 542 22.62 13.33 -2.80
CA ARG A 542 23.55 13.95 -3.77
C ARG A 542 22.87 15.06 -4.56
N LYS A 543 22.33 16.08 -3.87
CA LYS A 543 21.71 17.28 -4.51
C LYS A 543 22.72 18.15 -5.26
N ASP A 544 24.01 17.84 -5.15
CA ASP A 544 25.09 18.37 -5.96
C ASP A 544 25.14 17.72 -7.36
N VAL A 545 24.63 16.49 -7.51
CA VAL A 545 24.64 15.73 -8.77
C VAL A 545 23.26 15.57 -9.37
N PHE A 546 22.26 15.14 -8.59
CA PHE A 546 20.97 14.71 -9.12
C PHE A 546 19.84 15.71 -8.87
N PHE A 547 19.02 15.92 -9.90
CA PHE A 547 17.81 16.73 -9.83
C PHE A 547 16.61 15.93 -10.33
N LEU A 548 15.60 15.74 -9.47
CA LEU A 548 14.37 15.05 -9.82
C LEU A 548 13.50 15.98 -10.69
N LYS A 549 13.56 15.79 -12.01
CA LYS A 549 12.82 16.61 -13.00
C LYS A 549 11.41 16.10 -13.24
N GLY A 550 11.22 14.77 -13.22
CA GLY A 550 9.95 14.17 -13.60
C GLY A 550 9.63 12.84 -12.93
N VAL A 551 8.36 12.46 -13.01
CA VAL A 551 7.89 11.12 -12.64
C VAL A 551 7.01 10.54 -13.75
N VAL A 552 7.27 9.29 -14.09
CA VAL A 552 6.46 8.51 -15.02
C VAL A 552 5.69 7.47 -14.21
N SER A 553 4.36 7.43 -14.34
CA SER A 553 3.51 6.50 -13.60
C SER A 553 2.26 6.14 -14.40
N SER A 554 2.04 4.83 -14.60
CA SER A 554 0.78 4.31 -15.13
C SER A 554 -0.41 4.50 -14.19
N ASN A 555 -0.14 4.81 -12.91
CA ASN A 555 -1.14 5.19 -11.93
C ASN A 555 -1.11 6.72 -11.74
N ALA A 556 -2.03 7.42 -12.41
CA ALA A 556 -2.12 8.88 -12.38
C ALA A 556 -2.32 9.43 -10.96
N THR A 557 -3.10 8.73 -10.12
CA THR A 557 -3.30 9.06 -8.71
C THR A 557 -1.99 9.06 -7.94
N ARG A 558 -1.24 7.94 -7.98
CA ARG A 558 -0.01 7.78 -7.20
C ARG A 558 1.10 8.69 -7.72
N GLY A 559 1.28 8.72 -9.05
CA GLY A 559 2.28 9.57 -9.70
C GLY A 559 1.99 11.05 -9.51
N GLY A 560 0.73 11.47 -9.68
CA GLY A 560 0.30 12.86 -9.49
C GLY A 560 0.45 13.34 -8.05
N ASN A 561 0.05 12.52 -7.07
CA ASN A 561 0.23 12.87 -5.65
C ASN A 561 1.72 12.99 -5.29
N TYR A 562 2.56 12.08 -5.77
CA TYR A 562 4.01 12.15 -5.56
C TYR A 562 4.63 13.37 -6.25
N ALA A 563 4.22 13.68 -7.48
CA ALA A 563 4.70 14.85 -8.22
C ALA A 563 4.37 16.15 -7.47
N ARG A 564 3.14 16.28 -6.96
CA ARG A 564 2.73 17.45 -6.16
C ARG A 564 3.50 17.56 -4.85
N SER A 565 3.67 16.46 -4.10
CA SER A 565 4.36 16.49 -2.80
C SER A 565 5.85 16.80 -2.92
N GLN A 566 6.48 16.39 -4.02
CA GLN A 566 7.90 16.67 -4.30
C GLN A 566 8.12 17.96 -5.11
N GLY A 567 7.05 18.62 -5.56
CA GLY A 567 7.12 19.82 -6.38
C GLY A 567 7.77 19.58 -7.76
N ILE A 568 7.49 18.44 -8.38
CA ILE A 568 8.03 17.97 -9.67
C ILE A 568 7.30 18.66 -10.83
N GLU A 569 8.05 19.09 -11.85
CA GLU A 569 7.48 19.75 -13.03
C GLU A 569 6.85 18.75 -14.01
N LEU A 570 7.56 17.67 -14.34
CA LEU A 570 7.15 16.75 -15.41
C LEU A 570 6.41 15.53 -14.85
N LEU A 571 5.17 15.32 -15.27
CA LEU A 571 4.40 14.11 -14.98
C LEU A 571 4.01 13.43 -16.29
N ALA A 572 4.31 12.14 -16.43
CA ALA A 572 3.93 11.36 -17.61
C ALA A 572 3.26 10.03 -17.24
N SER A 573 2.41 9.52 -18.13
CA SER A 573 1.78 8.21 -18.02
C SER A 573 2.59 7.08 -18.66
N ASP A 574 3.48 7.42 -19.60
CA ASP A 574 4.37 6.51 -20.33
C ASP A 574 5.78 7.10 -20.45
N ILE A 575 6.80 6.24 -20.45
CA ILE A 575 8.20 6.67 -20.51
C ILE A 575 8.52 7.36 -21.83
N LYS A 576 7.91 6.94 -22.95
CA LYS A 576 8.12 7.56 -24.27
C LYS A 576 7.82 9.05 -24.25
N GLY A 577 6.81 9.48 -23.48
CA GLY A 577 6.44 10.88 -23.33
C GLY A 577 7.51 11.77 -22.70
N VAL A 578 8.57 11.21 -22.13
CA VAL A 578 9.68 11.97 -21.52
C VAL A 578 11.03 11.72 -22.18
N LEU A 579 11.15 10.74 -23.08
CA LEU A 579 12.44 10.37 -23.70
C LEU A 579 12.91 11.42 -24.72
N ASP A 580 12.01 12.06 -25.46
CA ASP A 580 12.38 13.12 -26.42
C ASP A 580 12.77 14.45 -25.73
N ASN A 581 12.63 14.54 -24.40
CA ASN A 581 12.96 15.73 -23.64
C ASN A 581 14.49 15.84 -23.46
N SER A 582 15.10 16.87 -24.07
CA SER A 582 16.55 17.11 -24.00
C SER A 582 17.05 17.40 -22.59
N ASP A 583 16.20 17.92 -21.72
CA ASP A 583 16.56 18.20 -20.33
C ASP A 583 16.47 16.97 -19.43
N VAL A 584 16.04 15.81 -19.94
CA VAL A 584 16.07 14.54 -19.21
C VAL A 584 17.35 13.82 -19.61
N HIS A 585 18.23 13.58 -18.63
CA HIS A 585 19.53 12.95 -18.84
C HIS A 585 19.55 11.47 -18.37
N LEU A 586 18.76 11.14 -17.34
CA LEU A 586 18.76 9.83 -16.68
C LEU A 586 17.33 9.31 -16.46
N ALA A 587 17.06 8.08 -16.88
CA ALA A 587 15.88 7.31 -16.50
C ALA A 587 16.21 6.40 -15.30
N VAL A 588 15.51 6.60 -14.17
CA VAL A 588 15.61 5.74 -12.98
C VAL A 588 14.38 4.83 -12.94
N ILE A 589 14.55 3.58 -13.38
CA ILE A 589 13.48 2.60 -13.60
C ILE A 589 13.29 1.74 -12.36
N ALA A 590 12.10 1.84 -11.75
CA ALA A 590 11.69 1.14 -10.53
C ALA A 590 10.27 0.54 -10.68
N THR A 591 9.96 0.04 -11.87
CA THR A 591 8.67 -0.58 -12.20
C THR A 591 8.59 -2.05 -11.79
N ARG A 592 7.59 -2.78 -12.30
CA ARG A 592 7.56 -4.24 -12.22
C ARG A 592 8.62 -4.83 -13.16
N HIS A 593 9.11 -6.03 -12.81
CA HIS A 593 10.26 -6.64 -13.47
C HIS A 593 10.00 -6.91 -14.97
N ASP A 594 8.78 -7.30 -15.35
CA ASP A 594 8.35 -7.53 -16.75
C ASP A 594 8.40 -6.28 -17.65
N LYS A 595 8.60 -5.09 -17.07
CA LYS A 595 8.71 -3.84 -17.82
C LYS A 595 10.15 -3.37 -18.01
N HIS A 596 11.10 -3.93 -17.27
CA HIS A 596 12.48 -3.41 -17.21
C HIS A 596 13.14 -3.42 -18.58
N ALA A 597 13.30 -4.58 -19.21
CA ALA A 597 14.00 -4.71 -20.49
C ALA A 597 13.49 -3.75 -21.56
N LYS A 598 12.17 -3.66 -21.76
CA LYS A 598 11.57 -2.76 -22.75
C LYS A 598 11.81 -1.28 -22.43
N GLN A 599 11.73 -0.89 -21.16
CA GLN A 599 11.96 0.49 -20.74
C GLN A 599 13.44 0.88 -20.78
N VAL A 600 14.33 -0.03 -20.42
CA VAL A 600 15.78 0.12 -20.52
C VAL A 600 16.19 0.29 -21.97
N ALA A 601 15.77 -0.62 -22.85
CA ALA A 601 16.05 -0.53 -24.28
C ALA A 601 15.54 0.79 -24.89
N ALA A 602 14.31 1.19 -24.56
CA ALA A 602 13.75 2.46 -25.03
C ALA A 602 14.57 3.68 -24.55
N ALA A 603 15.02 3.68 -23.30
CA ALA A 603 15.83 4.76 -22.75
C ALA A 603 17.24 4.82 -23.37
N ILE A 604 17.86 3.66 -23.61
CA ILE A 604 19.16 3.55 -24.30
C ILE A 604 19.05 4.13 -25.72
N LEU A 605 18.05 3.69 -26.49
CA LEU A 605 17.82 4.16 -27.86
C LEU A 605 17.53 5.66 -27.95
N ALA A 606 17.01 6.25 -26.87
CA ALA A 606 16.81 7.68 -26.73
C ALA A 606 18.02 8.43 -26.13
N GLU A 607 19.17 7.77 -26.08
CA GLU A 607 20.45 8.30 -25.58
C GLU A 607 20.37 8.80 -24.13
N LYS A 608 19.54 8.16 -23.30
CA LYS A 608 19.42 8.48 -21.87
C LYS A 608 20.28 7.52 -21.05
N HIS A 609 20.97 8.03 -20.05
CA HIS A 609 21.54 7.18 -19.01
C HIS A 609 20.43 6.39 -18.33
N VAL A 610 20.75 5.18 -17.86
CA VAL A 610 19.76 4.28 -17.26
C VAL A 610 20.26 3.76 -15.93
N PHE A 611 19.46 3.95 -14.88
CA PHE A 611 19.52 3.13 -13.69
C PHE A 611 18.25 2.27 -13.66
N VAL A 612 18.37 0.95 -13.51
CA VAL A 612 17.23 0.04 -13.43
C VAL A 612 17.33 -0.85 -12.20
N GLU A 613 16.24 -0.98 -11.45
CA GLU A 613 16.17 -1.97 -10.38
C GLU A 613 16.29 -3.39 -10.92
N LYS A 614 16.87 -4.29 -10.13
CA LYS A 614 17.01 -5.68 -10.58
C LYS A 614 15.66 -6.42 -10.58
N PRO A 615 15.48 -7.42 -11.45
CA PRO A 615 16.39 -7.89 -12.50
C PRO A 615 16.31 -7.06 -13.78
N LEU A 616 17.31 -7.16 -14.65
CA LEU A 616 17.27 -6.50 -15.96
C LEU A 616 16.19 -7.08 -16.89
N ALA A 617 16.05 -8.40 -16.88
CA ALA A 617 15.20 -9.17 -17.77
C ALA A 617 14.65 -10.41 -17.06
N LEU A 618 13.49 -10.89 -17.48
CA LEU A 618 12.86 -12.13 -17.03
C LEU A 618 13.02 -13.29 -18.01
N SER A 619 13.49 -13.02 -19.23
CA SER A 619 13.71 -14.01 -20.28
C SER A 619 14.95 -13.70 -21.13
N TRP A 620 15.42 -14.70 -21.87
CA TRP A 620 16.54 -14.56 -22.80
C TRP A 620 16.24 -13.51 -23.90
N ASP A 621 15.03 -13.52 -24.46
CA ASP A 621 14.61 -12.55 -25.49
C ASP A 621 14.62 -11.11 -24.96
N GLU A 622 14.19 -10.91 -23.72
CA GLU A 622 14.24 -9.61 -23.05
C GLU A 622 15.68 -9.15 -22.81
N LEU A 623 16.59 -10.05 -22.44
CA LEU A 623 18.00 -9.73 -22.26
C LEU A 623 18.66 -9.36 -23.59
N ASP A 624 18.38 -10.12 -24.65
CA ASP A 624 18.88 -9.86 -26.02
C ASP A 624 18.37 -8.52 -26.57
N THR A 625 17.12 -8.15 -26.23
CA THR A 625 16.56 -6.83 -26.58
C THR A 625 17.39 -5.69 -26.00
N VAL A 626 17.84 -5.81 -24.74
CA VAL A 626 18.66 -4.77 -24.09
C VAL A 626 20.07 -4.74 -24.67
N ASP A 627 20.70 -5.91 -24.86
CA ASP A 627 22.04 -6.02 -25.44
C ASP A 627 22.11 -5.46 -26.87
N THR A 628 21.09 -5.78 -27.69
CA THR A 628 20.96 -5.23 -29.04
C THR A 628 20.83 -3.71 -29.02
N ALA A 629 19.94 -3.15 -28.19
CA ALA A 629 19.76 -1.71 -28.07
C ALA A 629 21.05 -0.98 -27.63
N TYR A 630 21.82 -1.58 -26.72
CA TYR A 630 23.11 -1.02 -26.29
C TYR A 630 24.15 -1.01 -27.43
N LYS A 631 24.19 -2.07 -28.24
CA LYS A 631 25.13 -2.22 -29.37
C LYS A 631 24.79 -1.35 -30.59
N GLU A 632 23.59 -0.77 -30.66
CA GLU A 632 23.23 0.15 -31.75
C GLU A 632 23.98 1.49 -31.69
N HIS A 633 24.51 1.87 -30.53
CA HIS A 633 25.27 3.10 -30.36
C HIS A 633 26.78 2.82 -30.33
N GLU A 634 27.56 3.60 -31.09
CA GLU A 634 29.03 3.56 -31.00
C GLU A 634 29.54 4.01 -29.62
N LYS A 635 28.81 4.95 -28.99
CA LYS A 635 29.03 5.45 -27.63
C LYS A 635 27.73 5.38 -26.85
N PRO A 636 27.38 4.22 -26.31
CA PRO A 636 26.11 4.04 -25.63
C PRO A 636 26.07 4.83 -24.32
N PRO A 637 24.88 5.26 -23.88
CA PRO A 637 24.73 5.86 -22.56
C PRO A 637 25.08 4.87 -21.46
N LEU A 638 25.57 5.37 -20.31
CA LEU A 638 25.84 4.53 -19.14
C LEU A 638 24.56 3.81 -18.65
N VAL A 639 24.68 2.51 -18.45
CA VAL A 639 23.61 1.63 -17.92
C VAL A 639 24.08 1.04 -16.60
N MET A 640 23.22 1.11 -15.59
CA MET A 640 23.46 0.59 -14.24
C MET A 640 22.27 -0.25 -13.79
N ILE A 641 22.53 -1.45 -13.30
CA ILE A 641 21.54 -2.23 -12.55
C ILE A 641 21.73 -1.94 -11.06
N GLY A 642 20.63 -1.95 -10.30
CA GLY A 642 20.61 -1.91 -8.83
C GLY A 642 21.28 -3.12 -8.14
N PHE A 643 22.46 -3.56 -8.59
CA PHE A 643 23.29 -4.56 -7.93
C PHE A 643 24.06 -3.96 -6.75
N ASN A 644 23.31 -3.40 -5.81
CA ASN A 644 23.85 -2.58 -4.75
C ASN A 644 24.86 -3.29 -3.82
N ARG A 645 24.74 -4.62 -3.64
CA ARG A 645 25.56 -5.39 -2.66
C ARG A 645 27.05 -5.17 -2.85
N ARG A 646 27.55 -5.16 -4.09
CA ARG A 646 28.99 -4.98 -4.34
C ARG A 646 29.52 -3.66 -3.78
N PHE A 647 28.67 -2.63 -3.66
CA PHE A 647 29.00 -1.32 -3.11
C PHE A 647 28.85 -1.24 -1.58
N ALA A 648 28.41 -2.30 -0.91
CA ALA A 648 28.33 -2.33 0.54
C ALA A 648 29.72 -2.13 1.16
N PRO A 649 29.87 -1.31 2.22
CA PRO A 649 31.17 -1.02 2.83
C PRO A 649 31.95 -2.28 3.20
N ALA A 650 31.27 -3.30 3.75
CA ALA A 650 31.87 -4.59 4.07
C ALA A 650 32.48 -5.30 2.85
N LEU A 651 31.79 -5.31 1.71
CA LEU A 651 32.27 -5.98 0.50
C LEU A 651 33.33 -5.15 -0.26
N GLN A 652 33.24 -3.83 -0.21
CA GLN A 652 34.30 -2.95 -0.73
C GLN A 652 35.61 -3.16 0.04
N LEU A 653 35.56 -3.16 1.38
CA LEU A 653 36.73 -3.44 2.21
C LEU A 653 37.26 -4.87 1.99
N LEU A 654 36.37 -5.86 1.91
CA LEU A 654 36.77 -7.24 1.63
C LEU A 654 37.48 -7.35 0.27
N LYS A 655 36.97 -6.68 -0.78
CA LYS A 655 37.60 -6.66 -2.10
C LYS A 655 39.01 -6.08 -2.05
N GLN A 656 39.23 -5.02 -1.27
CA GLN A 656 40.55 -4.42 -1.05
C GLN A 656 41.49 -5.38 -0.29
N ILE A 657 41.00 -6.07 0.74
CA ILE A 657 41.81 -7.01 1.53
C ILE A 657 42.31 -8.17 0.68
N ILE A 658 41.47 -8.68 -0.22
CA ILE A 658 41.80 -9.80 -1.10
C ILE A 658 42.46 -9.36 -2.41
N GLU A 659 42.74 -8.07 -2.57
CA GLU A 659 43.46 -7.54 -3.72
C GLU A 659 44.90 -8.10 -3.73
N GLY A 660 45.36 -8.57 -4.89
CA GLY A 660 46.68 -9.21 -5.01
C GLY A 660 46.80 -10.61 -4.40
N ARG A 661 45.66 -11.26 -4.06
CA ARG A 661 45.60 -12.68 -3.70
C ARG A 661 46.34 -13.57 -4.71
N ARG A 662 46.89 -14.70 -4.22
CA ARG A 662 47.64 -15.66 -5.05
C ARG A 662 46.83 -16.87 -5.46
N SER A 663 45.80 -17.20 -4.69
CA SER A 663 44.93 -18.36 -4.94
C SER A 663 43.55 -17.91 -5.45
N PRO A 664 42.82 -18.80 -6.14
CA PRO A 664 41.40 -18.60 -6.41
C PRO A 664 40.56 -18.57 -5.12
N LEU A 665 39.38 -17.98 -5.18
CA LEU A 665 38.45 -17.86 -4.07
C LEU A 665 37.53 -19.08 -3.97
N VAL A 666 37.15 -19.44 -2.74
CA VAL A 666 35.90 -20.17 -2.50
C VAL A 666 34.97 -19.24 -1.73
N ILE A 667 33.80 -18.98 -2.30
CA ILE A 667 32.79 -18.09 -1.72
C ILE A 667 31.55 -18.93 -1.38
N ASN A 668 31.10 -18.90 -0.13
CA ASN A 668 29.83 -19.49 0.28
C ASN A 668 28.87 -18.37 0.70
N TYR A 669 27.68 -18.31 0.11
CA TYR A 669 26.65 -17.33 0.43
C TYR A 669 25.35 -18.05 0.78
N ARG A 670 24.86 -17.85 2.00
CA ARG A 670 23.53 -18.25 2.43
C ARG A 670 22.58 -17.05 2.47
N LEU A 671 21.44 -17.17 1.79
CA LEU A 671 20.33 -16.23 1.89
C LEU A 671 19.06 -16.94 2.39
N ASN A 672 18.56 -16.51 3.55
CA ASN A 672 17.31 -16.96 4.15
C ASN A 672 16.20 -15.91 3.95
N ALA A 673 15.47 -15.99 2.84
CA ALA A 673 14.52 -14.96 2.41
C ALA A 673 13.18 -15.01 3.15
N GLY A 674 12.92 -16.12 3.86
CA GLY A 674 11.64 -16.43 4.52
C GLY A 674 10.48 -16.66 3.56
N TYR A 675 9.44 -17.38 4.00
CA TYR A 675 8.28 -17.68 3.16
C TYR A 675 7.51 -16.42 2.68
N ILE A 676 7.14 -16.42 1.40
CA ILE A 676 6.13 -15.53 0.81
C ILE A 676 4.98 -16.35 0.22
N PRO A 677 3.72 -15.88 0.31
CA PRO A 677 2.57 -16.54 -0.31
C PRO A 677 2.71 -16.74 -1.82
N ALA A 678 2.12 -17.81 -2.36
CA ALA A 678 2.16 -18.14 -3.78
C ALA A 678 1.38 -17.15 -4.67
N ASP A 679 0.42 -16.43 -4.10
CA ASP A 679 -0.34 -15.35 -4.76
C ASP A 679 0.37 -13.99 -4.71
N SER A 680 1.61 -13.95 -4.20
CA SER A 680 2.47 -12.78 -4.28
C SER A 680 2.82 -12.45 -5.73
N TRP A 681 2.80 -11.16 -6.09
CA TRP A 681 3.21 -10.68 -7.41
C TRP A 681 4.63 -11.12 -7.81
N ILE A 682 5.52 -11.34 -6.83
CA ILE A 682 6.90 -11.81 -7.05
C ILE A 682 6.89 -13.22 -7.67
N GLN A 683 5.92 -14.05 -7.28
CA GLN A 683 5.78 -15.42 -7.76
C GLN A 683 4.95 -15.54 -9.04
N ALA A 684 4.27 -14.46 -9.42
CA ALA A 684 3.56 -14.38 -10.69
C ALA A 684 4.54 -14.18 -11.86
N ALA A 685 4.05 -14.35 -13.09
CA ALA A 685 4.85 -14.19 -14.30
C ALA A 685 5.55 -12.82 -14.37
N GLU A 686 4.91 -11.75 -13.90
CA GLU A 686 5.47 -10.40 -13.87
C GLU A 686 6.61 -10.19 -12.87
N GLY A 687 6.76 -11.10 -11.90
CA GLY A 687 7.76 -11.03 -10.84
C GLY A 687 9.00 -11.89 -11.10
N GLY A 688 8.88 -12.96 -11.89
CA GLY A 688 10.00 -13.83 -12.26
C GLY A 688 10.56 -14.70 -11.13
N GLY A 689 9.88 -14.78 -9.99
CA GLY A 689 10.36 -15.53 -8.82
C GLY A 689 11.57 -14.90 -8.15
N ARG A 690 12.11 -15.60 -7.15
CA ARG A 690 13.19 -15.07 -6.30
C ARG A 690 14.59 -15.32 -6.80
N ASN A 691 14.82 -16.34 -7.61
CA ASN A 691 16.12 -16.54 -8.24
C ASN A 691 16.45 -15.36 -9.17
N VAL A 692 15.62 -15.14 -10.20
CA VAL A 692 15.81 -14.01 -11.13
C VAL A 692 15.62 -12.68 -10.38
N GLY A 693 14.58 -12.57 -9.54
CA GLY A 693 14.21 -11.31 -8.90
C GLY A 693 15.01 -10.87 -7.65
N GLU A 694 15.76 -11.75 -6.97
CA GLU A 694 16.58 -11.38 -5.80
C GLU A 694 17.96 -12.05 -5.83
N ALA A 695 18.07 -13.31 -6.28
CA ALA A 695 19.34 -14.04 -6.26
C ALA A 695 20.39 -13.54 -7.27
N CYS A 696 19.96 -12.79 -8.29
CA CYS A 696 20.85 -12.06 -9.19
C CYS A 696 21.86 -11.16 -8.46
N HIS A 697 21.50 -10.62 -7.29
CA HIS A 697 22.45 -9.89 -6.44
C HIS A 697 23.63 -10.73 -5.97
N MET A 698 23.44 -12.04 -5.75
CA MET A 698 24.51 -12.90 -5.24
C MET A 698 25.43 -13.35 -6.36
N TYR A 699 24.89 -13.58 -7.57
CA TYR A 699 25.70 -13.81 -8.76
C TYR A 699 26.60 -12.61 -9.05
N ASP A 700 26.05 -11.39 -8.88
CA ASP A 700 26.82 -10.15 -8.96
C ASP A 700 27.96 -10.10 -7.93
N VAL A 701 27.68 -10.42 -6.66
CA VAL A 701 28.70 -10.44 -5.59
C VAL A 701 29.82 -11.43 -5.91
N PHE A 702 29.48 -12.62 -6.42
CA PHE A 702 30.49 -13.60 -6.82
C PHE A 702 31.36 -13.09 -7.97
N ARG A 703 30.73 -12.52 -9.01
CA ARG A 703 31.43 -11.96 -10.16
C ARG A 703 32.33 -10.79 -9.76
N PHE A 704 31.86 -9.93 -8.87
CA PHE A 704 32.61 -8.81 -8.30
C PHE A 704 33.84 -9.27 -7.50
N LEU A 705 33.67 -10.23 -6.58
CA LEU A 705 34.77 -10.70 -5.73
C LEU A 705 35.80 -11.51 -6.52
N ALA A 706 35.36 -12.43 -7.38
CA ALA A 706 36.23 -13.20 -8.27
C ALA A 706 37.01 -12.26 -9.21
N GLY A 707 36.32 -11.30 -9.83
CA GLY A 707 36.90 -10.39 -10.82
C GLY A 707 37.25 -11.09 -12.14
N ALA A 708 36.57 -12.18 -12.47
CA ALA A 708 36.78 -12.98 -13.67
C ALA A 708 35.43 -13.47 -14.23
N PRO A 709 35.29 -13.71 -15.54
CA PRO A 709 34.07 -14.23 -16.17
C PRO A 709 33.66 -15.62 -15.68
N VAL A 710 32.37 -15.94 -15.79
CA VAL A 710 31.81 -17.25 -15.43
C VAL A 710 32.10 -18.29 -16.52
N THR A 711 32.47 -19.51 -16.12
CA THR A 711 32.81 -20.62 -17.04
C THR A 711 31.91 -21.84 -16.87
N SER A 712 31.27 -22.00 -15.70
CA SER A 712 30.39 -23.12 -15.44
C SER A 712 29.32 -22.77 -14.41
N ILE A 713 28.13 -23.34 -14.58
CA ILE A 713 26.97 -23.12 -13.72
C ILE A 713 26.32 -24.48 -13.42
N GLN A 714 26.02 -24.73 -12.15
CA GLN A 714 25.26 -25.90 -11.69
C GLN A 714 24.20 -25.43 -10.71
N ALA A 715 22.99 -25.99 -10.76
CA ALA A 715 21.94 -25.64 -9.82
C ALA A 715 21.01 -26.81 -9.51
N GLN A 716 20.47 -26.84 -8.30
CA GLN A 716 19.51 -27.84 -7.87
C GLN A 716 18.50 -27.25 -6.87
N ALA A 717 17.21 -27.45 -7.14
CA ALA A 717 16.13 -27.07 -6.25
C ALA A 717 15.67 -28.25 -5.36
N ILE A 718 14.97 -27.92 -4.27
CA ILE A 718 14.16 -28.90 -3.55
C ILE A 718 13.05 -29.48 -4.43
N ASN A 719 12.50 -30.64 -4.04
CA ASN A 719 11.22 -31.10 -4.56
C ASN A 719 10.10 -30.77 -3.56
N PRO A 720 9.20 -29.81 -3.85
CA PRO A 720 8.23 -29.34 -2.88
C PRO A 720 7.09 -30.32 -2.58
N GLN A 721 6.86 -31.37 -3.40
CA GLN A 721 5.86 -32.44 -3.17
C GLN A 721 4.46 -31.97 -2.64
N GLY A 722 3.95 -30.83 -3.11
CA GLY A 722 2.65 -30.30 -2.70
C GLY A 722 2.67 -29.41 -1.43
N THR A 723 3.84 -29.07 -0.92
CA THR A 723 3.99 -28.01 0.09
C THR A 723 3.84 -26.62 -0.54
N ALA A 724 3.70 -25.59 0.31
CA ALA A 724 3.56 -24.21 -0.14
C ALA A 724 4.86 -23.58 -0.67
N TYR A 725 6.00 -24.27 -0.58
CA TYR A 725 7.30 -23.74 -0.99
C TYR A 725 7.57 -23.97 -2.48
N LEU A 726 8.22 -23.01 -3.13
CA LEU A 726 8.58 -23.10 -4.54
C LEU A 726 10.04 -23.52 -4.74
N ARG A 727 10.32 -24.08 -5.93
CA ARG A 727 11.65 -24.57 -6.35
C ARG A 727 12.65 -23.43 -6.45
N ASN A 728 12.28 -22.35 -7.13
CA ASN A 728 13.08 -21.14 -7.31
C ASN A 728 13.10 -20.21 -6.07
N ASP A 729 12.49 -20.65 -4.97
CA ASP A 729 12.63 -20.04 -3.63
C ASP A 729 13.55 -20.86 -2.70
N ASN A 730 13.96 -22.06 -3.12
CA ASN A 730 14.66 -23.05 -2.31
C ASN A 730 15.58 -23.91 -3.16
N PHE A 731 16.80 -23.43 -3.35
CA PHE A 731 17.77 -24.04 -4.24
C PHE A 731 19.21 -23.78 -3.79
N CYS A 732 20.12 -24.58 -4.34
CA CYS A 732 21.55 -24.32 -4.33
C CYS A 732 22.03 -24.07 -5.76
N ALA A 733 23.00 -23.17 -5.92
CA ALA A 733 23.66 -22.91 -7.20
C ALA A 733 25.17 -22.74 -7.00
N THR A 734 25.96 -23.23 -7.95
CA THR A 734 27.43 -23.14 -7.95
C THR A 734 27.91 -22.57 -9.27
N MET A 735 28.77 -21.56 -9.20
CA MET A 735 29.37 -20.86 -10.33
C MET A 735 30.89 -21.06 -10.29
N GLY A 736 31.49 -21.48 -11.40
CA GLY A 736 32.94 -21.48 -11.60
C GLY A 736 33.39 -20.30 -12.46
N TYR A 737 34.56 -19.74 -12.16
CA TYR A 737 35.10 -18.55 -12.82
C TYR A 737 36.43 -18.85 -13.54
N GLU A 738 36.80 -18.03 -14.54
CA GLU A 738 38.02 -18.23 -15.35
C GLU A 738 39.31 -18.25 -14.53
N ASP A 739 39.37 -17.50 -13.44
CA ASP A 739 40.52 -17.49 -12.52
C ASP A 739 40.59 -18.72 -11.61
N GLY A 740 39.63 -19.66 -11.76
CA GLY A 740 39.48 -20.86 -10.95
C GLY A 740 38.66 -20.68 -9.67
N SER A 741 38.13 -19.48 -9.41
CA SER A 741 37.30 -19.22 -8.23
C SER A 741 35.95 -19.95 -8.33
N ILE A 742 35.36 -20.26 -7.17
CA ILE A 742 34.04 -20.90 -7.07
C ILE A 742 33.14 -20.10 -6.13
N GLY A 743 31.91 -19.82 -6.57
CA GLY A 743 30.84 -19.26 -5.75
C GLY A 743 29.72 -20.27 -5.52
N ASN A 744 29.34 -20.50 -4.26
CA ASN A 744 28.26 -21.38 -3.84
C ASN A 744 27.15 -20.58 -3.18
N LEU A 745 25.94 -20.65 -3.71
CA LEU A 745 24.73 -20.05 -3.16
C LEU A 745 23.85 -21.13 -2.55
N VAL A 746 23.40 -20.89 -1.32
CA VAL A 746 22.22 -21.54 -0.71
C VAL A 746 21.14 -20.48 -0.56
N TYR A 747 20.10 -20.56 -1.39
CA TYR A 747 18.96 -19.66 -1.35
C TYR A 747 17.75 -20.41 -0.78
N THR A 748 17.17 -19.95 0.33
CA THR A 748 16.05 -20.66 0.96
C THR A 748 15.03 -19.76 1.64
N ALA A 749 13.77 -20.18 1.60
CA ALA A 749 12.66 -19.64 2.37
C ALA A 749 12.28 -20.50 3.60
N LEU A 750 13.01 -21.60 3.85
CA LEU A 750 12.73 -22.59 4.89
C LEU A 750 13.25 -22.20 6.29
N GLY A 751 14.15 -21.21 6.36
CA GLY A 751 14.76 -20.79 7.62
C GLY A 751 13.82 -19.95 8.50
N PRO A 752 14.12 -19.85 9.82
CA PRO A 752 13.33 -19.04 10.73
C PRO A 752 13.53 -17.53 10.46
N LYS A 753 12.50 -16.72 10.75
CA LYS A 753 12.61 -15.25 10.68
C LYS A 753 13.40 -14.62 11.84
N GLN A 754 13.56 -15.35 12.95
CA GLN A 754 14.25 -14.88 14.16
C GLN A 754 15.34 -15.87 14.55
N GLY A 755 16.45 -15.37 15.07
CA GLY A 755 17.58 -16.18 15.56
C GLY A 755 18.60 -16.59 14.48
N MET A 756 18.43 -16.14 13.24
CA MET A 756 19.36 -16.37 12.13
C MET A 756 19.41 -15.13 11.25
N SER A 757 20.61 -14.76 10.80
CA SER A 757 20.78 -13.66 9.84
C SER A 757 20.19 -13.99 8.47
N LYS A 758 19.67 -12.96 7.80
CA LYS A 758 19.10 -13.10 6.46
C LYS A 758 20.20 -13.49 5.47
N GLU A 759 21.32 -12.77 5.50
CA GLU A 759 22.41 -12.93 4.55
C GLU A 759 23.71 -13.24 5.29
N TYR A 760 24.47 -14.23 4.81
CA TYR A 760 25.72 -14.67 5.44
C TYR A 760 26.69 -15.12 4.36
N ILE A 761 27.88 -14.53 4.32
CA ILE A 761 28.89 -14.76 3.28
C ILE A 761 30.19 -15.19 3.94
N GLU A 762 30.79 -16.26 3.44
CA GLU A 762 32.12 -16.73 3.82
C GLU A 762 33.03 -16.73 2.59
N VAL A 763 34.21 -16.12 2.68
CA VAL A 763 35.19 -16.06 1.60
C VAL A 763 36.51 -16.65 2.08
N PHE A 764 36.96 -17.73 1.43
CA PHE A 764 38.20 -18.42 1.74
C PHE A 764 39.27 -18.08 0.70
N VAL A 765 40.44 -17.64 1.16
CA VAL A 765 41.55 -17.21 0.29
C VAL A 765 42.88 -17.21 1.04
N ASP A 766 43.95 -17.73 0.41
CA ASP A 766 45.33 -17.65 0.91
C ASP A 766 45.51 -18.05 2.40
N GLY A 767 44.81 -19.09 2.84
CA GLY A 767 44.85 -19.58 4.24
C GLY A 767 44.04 -18.74 5.24
N ASN A 768 43.31 -17.73 4.77
CA ASN A 768 42.40 -16.90 5.55
C ASN A 768 40.94 -17.21 5.19
N ALA A 769 40.03 -16.84 6.10
CA ALA A 769 38.61 -16.83 5.85
C ALA A 769 37.99 -15.54 6.40
N TYR A 770 37.07 -14.95 5.64
CA TYR A 770 36.38 -13.71 5.96
C TYR A 770 34.87 -13.93 5.96
N ILE A 771 34.19 -13.39 6.96
CA ILE A 771 32.76 -13.59 7.19
C ILE A 771 32.07 -12.24 7.14
N VAL A 772 31.09 -12.09 6.24
CA VAL A 772 30.14 -10.96 6.24
C VAL A 772 28.81 -11.46 6.78
N ASP A 773 28.34 -10.89 7.89
CA ASP A 773 27.05 -11.25 8.50
C ASP A 773 26.05 -10.09 8.35
N ASP A 774 25.01 -10.33 7.54
CA ASP A 774 23.86 -9.45 7.30
C ASP A 774 24.23 -8.01 6.86
N PHE A 775 25.43 -7.83 6.28
CA PHE A 775 26.03 -6.52 5.99
C PHE A 775 26.12 -5.60 7.22
N LYS A 776 26.20 -6.17 8.42
CA LYS A 776 26.44 -5.48 9.70
C LYS A 776 27.86 -5.60 10.18
N SER A 777 28.58 -6.63 9.74
CA SER A 777 29.97 -6.84 10.11
C SER A 777 30.76 -7.58 9.03
N LEU A 778 32.07 -7.37 9.05
CA LEU A 778 33.10 -8.15 8.35
C LEU A 778 34.12 -8.62 9.39
N VAL A 779 34.29 -9.94 9.51
CA VAL A 779 35.18 -10.56 10.50
C VAL A 779 36.20 -11.45 9.79
N ARG A 780 37.47 -11.40 10.20
CA ARG A 780 38.46 -12.42 9.84
C ARG A 780 38.34 -13.61 10.79
N ALA A 781 37.98 -14.77 10.27
CA ALA A 781 37.63 -15.94 11.08
C ALA A 781 38.84 -16.52 11.85
N GLY A 782 40.04 -16.46 11.28
CA GLY A 782 41.24 -17.08 11.87
C GLY A 782 41.62 -16.56 13.25
N ASP A 783 41.35 -15.30 13.54
CA ASP A 783 41.60 -14.64 14.82
C ASP A 783 40.38 -13.92 15.39
N SER A 784 39.21 -14.08 14.76
CA SER A 784 37.97 -13.36 15.10
C SER A 784 38.12 -11.83 15.10
N ALA A 785 39.07 -11.28 14.33
CA ALA A 785 39.24 -9.84 14.23
C ALA A 785 38.07 -9.22 13.47
N GLU A 786 37.32 -8.33 14.13
CA GLU A 786 36.29 -7.52 13.49
C GLU A 786 36.98 -6.41 12.68
N LEU A 787 36.90 -6.51 11.35
CA LEU A 787 37.54 -5.58 10.42
C LEU A 787 36.63 -4.39 10.11
N TRP A 788 35.32 -4.60 10.17
CA TRP A 788 34.31 -3.56 9.99
C TRP A 788 33.01 -3.98 10.69
N SER A 789 32.29 -3.02 11.26
CA SER A 789 30.92 -3.19 11.75
C SER A 789 30.12 -1.89 11.65
N GLY A 790 28.81 -2.01 11.54
CA GLY A 790 27.89 -0.88 11.40
C GLY A 790 26.42 -1.28 11.38
N ASP A 791 25.56 -0.29 11.15
CA ASP A 791 24.17 -0.55 10.77
C ASP A 791 24.11 -1.29 9.42
N VAL A 792 22.96 -1.89 9.11
CA VAL A 792 22.78 -2.60 7.84
C VAL A 792 22.93 -1.63 6.68
N ASP A 793 24.06 -1.71 5.99
CA ASP A 793 24.31 -0.96 4.77
C ASP A 793 24.66 -1.91 3.63
N LYS A 794 23.75 -1.98 2.65
CA LYS A 794 23.90 -2.81 1.46
C LYS A 794 24.43 -2.03 0.26
N GLY A 795 24.89 -0.79 0.42
CA GLY A 795 25.60 -0.06 -0.63
C GLY A 795 24.73 0.79 -1.58
N HIS A 796 23.42 0.97 -1.33
CA HIS A 796 22.55 1.74 -2.24
C HIS A 796 23.02 3.19 -2.44
N PHE A 797 23.45 3.86 -1.39
CA PHE A 797 23.93 5.25 -1.49
C PHE A 797 25.22 5.34 -2.31
N GLU A 798 26.17 4.44 -2.04
CA GLU A 798 27.45 4.39 -2.72
C GLU A 798 27.30 4.04 -4.21
N GLU A 799 26.45 3.06 -4.53
CA GLU A 799 26.07 2.67 -5.88
C GLU A 799 25.59 3.88 -6.70
N LEU A 800 24.60 4.60 -6.20
CA LEU A 800 24.00 5.76 -6.88
C LEU A 800 24.97 6.95 -6.95
N SER A 801 25.80 7.12 -5.92
CA SER A 801 26.82 8.18 -5.89
C SER A 801 27.87 7.99 -6.98
N ARG A 802 28.47 6.79 -7.07
CA ARG A 802 29.46 6.47 -8.12
C ARG A 802 28.88 6.55 -9.52
N PHE A 803 27.63 6.12 -9.68
CA PHE A 803 26.95 6.21 -10.96
C PHE A 803 26.76 7.68 -11.39
N GLY A 804 26.34 8.55 -10.48
CA GLY A 804 26.22 9.99 -10.74
C GLY A 804 27.54 10.66 -11.08
N GLU A 805 28.61 10.31 -10.36
CA GLU A 805 29.97 10.80 -10.63
C GLU A 805 30.46 10.38 -12.01
N SER A 806 30.16 9.15 -12.43
CA SER A 806 30.52 8.64 -13.76
C SER A 806 29.79 9.41 -14.87
N ILE A 807 28.51 9.72 -14.67
CA ILE A 807 27.71 10.54 -15.61
C ILE A 807 28.30 11.95 -15.74
N VAL A 808 28.61 12.61 -14.61
CA VAL A 808 29.10 14.01 -14.63
C VAL A 808 30.55 14.10 -15.13
N GLY A 809 31.38 13.10 -14.82
CA GLY A 809 32.81 13.10 -15.12
C GLY A 809 33.20 12.52 -16.48
N ASP A 810 32.25 12.09 -17.31
CA ASP A 810 32.49 11.30 -18.54
C ASP A 810 33.36 10.05 -18.26
N GLY A 811 33.07 9.38 -17.14
CA GLY A 811 33.79 8.20 -16.66
C GLY A 811 33.18 6.88 -17.14
N GLU A 812 33.89 5.78 -16.91
CA GLU A 812 33.36 4.44 -17.16
C GLU A 812 32.22 4.08 -16.18
N ALA A 813 31.30 3.23 -16.63
CA ALA A 813 30.23 2.74 -15.76
C ALA A 813 30.81 2.00 -14.54
N PRO A 814 30.27 2.21 -13.31
CA PRO A 814 30.75 1.50 -12.11
C PRO A 814 30.65 -0.02 -12.18
N ILE A 815 29.77 -0.54 -13.06
CA ILE A 815 29.71 -1.94 -13.45
C ILE A 815 29.83 -1.97 -14.97
N PRO A 816 30.83 -2.68 -15.53
CA PRO A 816 30.93 -2.88 -16.98
C PRO A 816 29.66 -3.53 -17.54
N PHE A 817 29.24 -3.11 -18.75
CA PHE A 817 27.99 -3.57 -19.34
C PHE A 817 28.00 -5.08 -19.65
N ASP A 818 29.15 -5.62 -20.04
CA ASP A 818 29.35 -7.06 -20.23
C ASP A 818 29.17 -7.85 -18.92
N GLU A 819 29.63 -7.33 -17.77
CA GLU A 819 29.35 -7.95 -16.46
C GLU A 819 27.85 -7.91 -16.11
N ILE A 820 27.15 -6.83 -16.48
CA ILE A 820 25.70 -6.69 -16.30
C ILE A 820 24.95 -7.77 -17.09
N ILE A 821 25.30 -7.95 -18.37
CA ILE A 821 24.68 -8.96 -19.24
C ILE A 821 25.02 -10.36 -18.76
N GLU A 822 26.29 -10.64 -18.45
CA GLU A 822 26.74 -11.93 -17.93
C GLU A 822 25.99 -12.31 -16.65
N THR A 823 25.92 -11.41 -15.66
CA THR A 823 25.26 -11.68 -14.37
C THR A 823 23.76 -11.94 -14.54
N SER A 824 23.12 -11.20 -15.45
CA SER A 824 21.70 -11.41 -15.77
C SER A 824 21.49 -12.75 -16.46
N ALA A 825 22.37 -13.13 -17.40
CA ALA A 825 22.36 -14.43 -18.07
C ALA A 825 22.58 -15.59 -17.08
N VAL A 826 23.46 -15.45 -16.09
CA VAL A 826 23.64 -16.46 -15.03
C VAL A 826 22.32 -16.70 -14.29
N ALA A 827 21.59 -15.64 -13.92
CA ALA A 827 20.32 -15.79 -13.21
C ALA A 827 19.27 -16.55 -14.03
N LEU A 828 19.17 -16.25 -15.33
CA LEU A 828 18.27 -16.94 -16.27
C LEU A 828 18.69 -18.41 -16.46
N HIS A 829 19.98 -18.67 -16.63
CA HIS A 829 20.47 -20.03 -16.82
C HIS A 829 20.30 -20.89 -15.56
N VAL A 830 20.48 -20.31 -14.36
CA VAL A 830 20.12 -21.00 -13.12
C VAL A 830 18.63 -21.33 -13.10
N GLU A 831 17.76 -20.39 -13.47
CA GLU A 831 16.31 -20.63 -13.51
C GLU A 831 15.98 -21.82 -14.42
N ASP A 832 16.57 -21.86 -15.61
CA ASP A 832 16.41 -22.96 -16.56
C ASP A 832 16.82 -24.31 -15.95
N LEU A 833 17.98 -24.38 -15.29
CA LEU A 833 18.44 -25.58 -14.58
C LEU A 833 17.51 -26.01 -13.43
N LEU A 834 16.96 -25.08 -12.66
CA LEU A 834 16.02 -25.39 -11.56
C LEU A 834 14.73 -26.05 -12.06
N TYR A 835 14.33 -25.75 -13.30
CA TYR A 835 13.14 -26.30 -13.95
C TYR A 835 13.43 -27.39 -14.98
N GLY A 836 14.71 -27.71 -15.25
CA GLY A 836 15.09 -28.68 -16.29
C GLY A 836 14.77 -28.21 -17.71
N ARG A 837 14.77 -26.90 -17.94
CA ARG A 837 14.79 -26.27 -19.27
C ARG A 837 16.26 -26.20 -19.66
N GLY A 838 16.64 -26.65 -20.84
CA GLY A 838 18.03 -26.75 -21.27
C GLY A 838 18.19 -26.32 -22.70
#